data_AF-F0ZNN8-F1
#
_entry.id   AF-F0ZNN8-F1
#
_cell.length_a   1.000
_cell.length_b   1.000
_cell.length_c   1.000
_cell.angle_alpha   90.00
_cell.angle_beta   90.00
_cell.angle_gamma   90.00
#
_symmetry.space_group_name_H-M   'P 1'
#
loop_
_entity.id
_entity.type
_entity.pdbx_description
1 polymer ?
#
loop_
_entity_poly.entity_id
_entity_poly.type
_entity_poly.pdbx_seq_one_letter_code
_entity_poly.pdbx_strand_id
1 'polypeptide(L)'
;MIPSHNIKSIKNLNKLFNYNSSNIVIQSFYSNSISNNSNIVHNKNDIYTFNNNKNENKNYINNINSSFKSIIFNNENKKSGKLFFSSHVKEDVGDMKKTTILDIKKKYKDNVPISMVTAYDVMLGEKGTTNVTMDQMIHHCRAVMKGSKRSFVVGDMPFGSFETSPSDGVKNAIRLIKEGGVDAIKLEGGKRQKETIRAIVNAGIPVVGHIGLTPQTASNLGGFKLQGKTSEEALSVLEDAKELQEAGCFAIVLEMVPEAVASSITQLLDIPTIGIGAGNGTSGQVLVYHDMLGLYSDFVPKFCKQYANLSDTINNSLKSFKSEIETRAFPSPSHSFSMKESELKLYWEKIQTLNTNKINDNKQMNEFYDSVLSTNKNIISQNNLLKEKKNSINSNSNINNINSNIKNSVNNIDSKNNNINNINNNINNNINNNNTNNVTPNQLVVPDKMSFGNSNKKPKIAVIGAGAMGSFFSAKLAKKNIADVWMVSSWKEHVDAINRDGLKFYNLDGKEENVKGIRATLDGMQVLKDGPPDLALVLVKSNSTKQAANTAATIIGGNPNGAVITLQNGIGNREEIESALSDRGLKNHVWQGVTSNAAIVVSPGLVKQTGIGGTFISSSSFLQSQLPKPSTIEEKIALDTFNSILNESGVHSDITYNVEGMVWGKVVANAAINPLTAVLGVPNGVLMENEYSKNLMKKIIHEAIGVCNAKGIKLPYGEDSDEAFKYVSEIAFKTAKNYSSMLQDVIRGQPTEIKSINGVIVKEGEKFDLDVSHNKMIMEMVLSVSNSRKQQLKFI
;
A
#
# COMPACT_ATOMS: atom_id res chain seq x y z
N MET A 1 15.32 51.77 -10.20
CA MET A 1 15.76 52.29 -11.49
C MET A 1 15.01 51.56 -12.59
N ILE A 2 14.24 52.27 -13.41
CA ILE A 2 13.61 51.79 -14.66
C ILE A 2 14.63 52.04 -15.79
N PRO A 3 14.64 51.25 -16.89
CA PRO A 3 14.12 51.80 -18.13
C PRO A 3 13.20 50.85 -18.93
N SER A 4 12.30 51.50 -19.65
CA SER A 4 11.19 51.07 -20.49
C SER A 4 11.54 51.07 -21.98
N HIS A 5 10.91 50.19 -22.79
CA HIS A 5 10.51 50.35 -24.22
C HIS A 5 9.85 49.01 -24.65
N ASN A 6 8.83 48.85 -25.50
CA ASN A 6 8.02 49.73 -26.35
C ASN A 6 6.70 48.97 -26.71
N ILE A 7 5.65 49.73 -27.04
CA ILE A 7 4.28 49.31 -27.42
C ILE A 7 4.12 49.35 -28.96
N LYS A 8 3.13 48.58 -29.50
CA LYS A 8 2.41 48.63 -30.83
C LYS A 8 2.67 47.36 -31.67
N SER A 9 1.73 46.69 -32.36
CA SER A 9 0.41 47.01 -32.97
C SER A 9 -0.21 45.69 -33.52
N ILE A 10 -1.48 45.32 -33.23
CA ILE A 10 -2.71 45.48 -34.05
C ILE A 10 -2.95 44.45 -35.21
N LYS A 11 -4.05 43.68 -35.04
CA LYS A 11 -5.10 43.17 -35.97
C LYS A 11 -4.85 42.09 -37.05
N ASN A 12 -5.65 41.03 -36.89
CA ASN A 12 -6.49 40.30 -37.86
C ASN A 12 -5.87 39.73 -39.15
N LEU A 13 -5.95 38.40 -39.32
CA LEU A 13 -6.98 37.77 -40.17
C LEU A 13 -6.96 36.23 -40.09
N ASN A 14 -8.17 35.68 -39.98
CA ASN A 14 -8.54 34.28 -40.11
C ASN A 14 -8.02 33.62 -41.40
N LYS A 15 -7.56 32.37 -41.30
CA LYS A 15 -8.02 31.24 -42.14
C LYS A 15 -7.45 29.88 -41.69
N LEU A 16 -8.36 29.03 -41.22
CA LEU A 16 -8.54 27.60 -41.52
C LEU A 16 -7.34 26.61 -41.47
N PHE A 17 -7.42 25.70 -40.47
CA PHE A 17 -7.02 24.26 -40.40
C PHE A 17 -5.55 23.90 -40.74
N ASN A 18 -4.82 23.07 -39.99
CA ASN A 18 -5.15 21.76 -39.40
C ASN A 18 -4.17 21.41 -38.26
N TYR A 19 -4.66 20.61 -37.32
CA TYR A 19 -3.96 20.08 -36.14
C TYR A 19 -2.67 19.30 -36.43
N ASN A 20 -1.63 19.47 -35.58
CA ASN A 20 -0.97 18.37 -34.84
C ASN A 20 0.28 18.85 -34.08
N SER A 21 0.27 18.75 -32.74
CA SER A 21 1.44 18.67 -31.83
C SER A 21 0.89 18.66 -30.39
N SER A 22 0.97 17.60 -29.57
CA SER A 22 2.15 16.96 -28.95
C SER A 22 3.11 17.95 -28.25
N ASN A 23 3.21 17.79 -26.92
CA ASN A 23 4.22 18.25 -25.96
C ASN A 23 4.01 19.58 -25.17
N ILE A 24 3.72 19.39 -23.87
CA ILE A 24 4.55 19.79 -22.71
C ILE A 24 4.72 21.29 -22.35
N VAL A 25 4.12 21.62 -21.19
CA VAL A 25 4.64 22.35 -19.98
C VAL A 25 5.10 23.81 -20.11
N ILE A 26 4.54 24.69 -19.24
CA ILE A 26 5.25 25.46 -18.20
C ILE A 26 4.26 26.00 -17.15
N GLN A 27 4.74 26.00 -15.90
CA GLN A 27 4.11 26.40 -14.65
C GLN A 27 4.46 27.85 -14.28
N SER A 28 3.56 28.48 -13.50
CA SER A 28 3.78 29.55 -12.50
C SER A 28 3.80 31.01 -12.99
N PHE A 29 3.46 32.08 -12.25
CA PHE A 29 3.13 32.37 -10.84
C PHE A 29 2.25 33.66 -10.80
N TYR A 30 1.52 33.93 -9.71
CA TYR A 30 1.63 35.24 -9.04
C TYR A 30 1.32 35.15 -7.54
N SER A 31 2.22 35.80 -6.80
CA SER A 31 2.29 36.09 -5.38
C SER A 31 1.53 37.37 -5.00
N ASN A 32 1.30 37.60 -3.70
CA ASN A 32 1.95 38.73 -3.06
C ASN A 32 2.13 38.59 -1.54
N SER A 33 3.32 39.00 -1.16
CA SER A 33 3.96 39.14 0.15
C SER A 33 3.79 40.55 0.72
N ILE A 34 3.87 40.72 2.04
CA ILE A 34 4.57 41.86 2.68
C ILE A 34 5.35 41.34 3.90
N SER A 35 6.60 41.80 4.05
CA SER A 35 7.56 41.49 5.12
C SER A 35 7.86 42.71 6.01
N ASN A 36 8.00 42.44 7.32
CA ASN A 36 8.76 43.09 8.42
C ASN A 36 9.21 44.59 8.35
N ASN A 37 8.87 45.35 9.40
CA ASN A 37 9.85 45.99 10.31
C ASN A 37 9.23 46.57 11.61
N SER A 38 9.86 46.21 12.74
CA SER A 38 10.08 46.90 14.04
C SER A 38 9.04 47.85 14.71
N ASN A 39 8.81 47.54 15.99
CA ASN A 39 8.65 48.41 17.18
C ASN A 39 7.28 49.09 17.49
N ILE A 40 6.89 48.95 18.78
CA ILE A 40 6.03 49.80 19.65
C ILE A 40 4.64 49.24 20.05
N VAL A 41 4.60 48.76 21.32
CA VAL A 41 3.68 49.06 22.45
C VAL A 41 2.17 48.68 22.39
N HIS A 42 1.75 48.01 23.49
CA HIS A 42 0.42 47.86 24.13
C HIS A 42 -0.83 48.50 23.47
N ASN A 43 -1.95 47.77 23.35
CA ASN A 43 -3.05 47.78 24.35
C ASN A 43 -4.26 46.89 23.98
N LYS A 44 -5.10 46.71 25.01
CA LYS A 44 -6.37 45.98 25.22
C LYS A 44 -7.52 46.12 24.20
N ASN A 45 -8.43 45.14 24.29
CA ASN A 45 -9.90 45.15 24.10
C ASN A 45 -10.49 45.71 22.80
N ASP A 46 -11.34 44.93 22.12
CA ASP A 46 -12.76 45.32 21.95
C ASP A 46 -13.64 44.21 21.36
N ILE A 47 -14.82 44.08 21.98
CA ILE A 47 -16.00 43.32 21.62
C ILE A 47 -16.83 44.16 20.63
N TYR A 48 -17.36 43.60 19.55
CA TYR A 48 -18.60 44.13 18.96
C TYR A 48 -19.50 43.05 18.31
N THR A 49 -20.79 43.34 18.45
CA THR A 49 -22.01 42.55 18.36
C THR A 49 -22.62 42.43 16.95
N PHE A 50 -23.40 41.38 16.71
CA PHE A 50 -24.29 41.22 15.55
C PHE A 50 -25.48 42.16 15.65
N ASN A 51 -25.77 42.92 14.57
CA ASN A 51 -26.99 43.72 14.44
C ASN A 51 -27.82 43.25 13.24
N ASN A 52 -29.05 42.85 13.52
CA ASN A 52 -30.10 42.51 12.54
C ASN A 52 -30.66 43.78 11.93
N ASN A 53 -30.82 43.85 10.60
CA ASN A 53 -31.78 44.75 9.99
C ASN A 53 -32.47 44.13 8.76
N LYS A 54 -33.79 43.93 8.90
CA LYS A 54 -34.76 43.68 7.83
C LYS A 54 -35.19 45.04 7.30
N ASN A 55 -34.89 45.35 6.03
CA ASN A 55 -35.67 46.21 5.12
C ASN A 55 -34.78 46.60 3.94
N GLU A 56 -34.75 45.77 2.89
CA GLU A 56 -34.38 46.16 1.53
C GLU A 56 -34.54 44.93 0.63
N ASN A 57 -35.76 44.75 0.08
CA ASN A 57 -36.04 44.02 -1.18
C ASN A 57 -37.56 43.87 -1.39
N LYS A 58 -38.24 44.99 -1.56
CA LYS A 58 -39.52 45.09 -2.26
C LYS A 58 -39.39 46.25 -3.25
N ASN A 59 -39.78 46.02 -4.50
CA ASN A 59 -39.89 46.98 -5.62
C ASN A 59 -38.77 46.98 -6.66
N TYR A 60 -38.52 45.81 -7.27
CA TYR A 60 -38.06 45.74 -8.67
C TYR A 60 -38.92 44.75 -9.47
N ILE A 61 -40.24 44.89 -9.34
CA ILE A 61 -41.24 44.38 -10.28
C ILE A 61 -42.23 45.52 -10.47
N ASN A 62 -42.18 46.16 -11.64
CA ASN A 62 -43.29 46.75 -12.39
C ASN A 62 -42.73 47.81 -13.34
N ASN A 63 -42.57 47.48 -14.62
CA ASN A 63 -43.16 48.30 -15.69
C ASN A 63 -43.05 47.65 -17.08
N ILE A 64 -44.24 47.55 -17.70
CA ILE A 64 -44.59 47.54 -19.13
C ILE A 64 -44.56 46.15 -19.81
N ASN A 65 -45.69 45.41 -19.86
CA ASN A 65 -46.85 45.50 -20.79
C ASN A 65 -46.52 45.09 -22.24
N SER A 66 -47.39 44.49 -23.04
CA SER A 66 -48.69 43.81 -22.88
C SER A 66 -49.09 43.48 -24.32
N SER A 67 -49.14 42.22 -24.72
CA SER A 67 -49.80 41.80 -25.95
C SER A 67 -50.08 40.31 -25.88
N PHE A 68 -51.37 39.97 -26.00
CA PHE A 68 -51.95 38.65 -26.20
C PHE A 68 -52.19 37.73 -25.00
N LYS A 69 -53.11 38.20 -24.14
CA LYS A 69 -54.28 37.39 -23.77
C LYS A 69 -55.09 37.06 -25.04
N SER A 70 -55.00 35.83 -25.55
CA SER A 70 -56.11 35.10 -26.19
C SER A 70 -55.59 33.76 -26.72
N ILE A 71 -55.91 32.68 -26.01
CA ILE A 71 -56.33 31.35 -26.49
C ILE A 71 -56.51 30.53 -25.19
N ILE A 72 -57.68 30.69 -24.58
CA ILE A 72 -58.28 29.71 -23.67
C ILE A 72 -59.47 29.13 -24.46
N PHE A 73 -59.61 27.80 -24.38
CA PHE A 73 -60.63 26.90 -24.94
C PHE A 73 -60.39 26.33 -26.35
N ASN A 74 -59.74 25.16 -26.41
CA ASN A 74 -60.40 23.91 -26.84
C ASN A 74 -59.57 22.66 -26.48
N ASN A 75 -60.27 21.55 -26.35
CA ASN A 75 -59.98 20.33 -25.60
C ASN A 75 -58.86 19.42 -26.16
N GLU A 76 -58.44 18.50 -25.27
CA GLU A 76 -57.86 17.17 -25.52
C GLU A 76 -56.39 17.04 -25.98
N ASN A 77 -55.47 16.93 -25.01
CA ASN A 77 -54.74 15.68 -24.74
C ASN A 77 -53.69 15.84 -23.61
N LYS A 78 -53.70 14.87 -22.69
CA LYS A 78 -52.74 14.72 -21.57
C LYS A 78 -51.36 14.25 -22.08
N LYS A 79 -50.35 14.55 -21.25
CA LYS A 79 -48.94 14.07 -21.27
C LYS A 79 -47.97 14.90 -22.12
N SER A 80 -47.30 15.86 -21.50
CA SER A 80 -45.86 15.80 -21.21
C SER A 80 -45.40 17.14 -20.63
N GLY A 81 -45.03 17.13 -19.35
CA GLY A 81 -44.39 18.27 -18.72
C GLY A 81 -42.97 18.42 -19.27
N LYS A 82 -42.75 19.49 -20.03
CA LYS A 82 -41.41 19.97 -20.34
C LYS A 82 -41.37 21.50 -20.24
N LEU A 83 -40.37 21.94 -19.48
CA LEU A 83 -39.61 23.20 -19.58
C LEU A 83 -40.21 24.51 -19.04
N PHE A 84 -39.47 25.09 -18.09
CA PHE A 84 -39.02 26.51 -18.09
C PHE A 84 -37.56 26.56 -17.56
N PHE A 85 -36.53 26.55 -18.42
CA PHE A 85 -35.67 27.65 -18.99
C PHE A 85 -34.82 28.43 -17.96
N SER A 86 -33.61 28.97 -18.22
CA SER A 86 -32.42 28.73 -19.08
C SER A 86 -31.48 29.93 -18.85
N SER A 87 -30.16 29.77 -18.99
CA SER A 87 -29.35 30.76 -19.73
C SER A 87 -28.27 30.05 -20.56
N HIS A 88 -27.82 30.71 -21.62
CA HIS A 88 -27.59 30.11 -22.94
C HIS A 88 -26.35 29.22 -23.14
N VAL A 89 -26.52 28.38 -24.17
CA VAL A 89 -25.65 27.38 -24.78
C VAL A 89 -24.88 28.00 -25.95
N LYS A 90 -23.65 27.52 -26.21
CA LYS A 90 -23.20 27.13 -27.56
C LYS A 90 -22.19 25.98 -27.46
N GLU A 91 -22.42 24.95 -28.28
CA GLU A 91 -21.70 23.67 -28.44
C GLU A 91 -20.21 23.92 -28.82
N ASP A 92 -19.22 23.17 -28.33
CA ASP A 92 -18.92 21.76 -28.64
C ASP A 92 -18.42 20.96 -27.43
N VAL A 93 -18.79 19.68 -27.39
CA VAL A 93 -18.61 18.79 -26.24
C VAL A 93 -17.29 18.04 -26.32
N GLY A 94 -16.43 18.27 -25.34
CA GLY A 94 -15.25 17.47 -25.09
C GLY A 94 -14.67 17.68 -23.70
N ASP A 95 -15.51 17.80 -22.66
CA ASP A 95 -15.06 17.62 -21.27
C ASP A 95 -16.20 17.33 -20.28
N MET A 96 -15.84 16.56 -19.25
CA MET A 96 -16.68 15.90 -18.25
C MET A 96 -17.78 16.80 -17.65
N LYS A 97 -19.05 16.36 -17.76
CA LYS A 97 -20.20 16.96 -17.06
C LYS A 97 -20.43 16.31 -15.70
N LYS A 98 -20.73 17.16 -14.70
CA LYS A 98 -21.21 16.82 -13.36
C LYS A 98 -22.45 15.91 -13.45
N THR A 99 -22.40 14.74 -12.84
CA THR A 99 -23.44 13.70 -12.89
C THR A 99 -24.72 14.13 -12.17
N THR A 100 -25.81 14.27 -12.92
CA THR A 100 -27.18 14.44 -12.40
C THR A 100 -27.92 13.09 -12.29
N ILE A 101 -29.05 13.02 -11.59
CA ILE A 101 -29.93 11.83 -11.54
C ILE A 101 -30.32 11.33 -12.94
N LEU A 102 -30.45 12.23 -13.90
CA LEU A 102 -30.71 11.89 -15.32
C LEU A 102 -29.49 11.24 -16.00
N ASP A 103 -28.27 11.60 -15.60
CA ASP A 103 -27.03 10.98 -16.11
C ASP A 103 -26.84 9.55 -15.60
N ILE A 104 -27.36 9.22 -14.40
CA ILE A 104 -27.38 7.86 -13.86
C ILE A 104 -28.28 6.96 -14.72
N LYS A 105 -29.50 7.40 -15.05
CA LYS A 105 -30.40 6.67 -15.98
C LYS A 105 -29.83 6.53 -17.39
N LYS A 106 -29.05 7.51 -17.86
CA LYS A 106 -28.47 7.52 -19.21
C LYS A 106 -27.19 6.68 -19.33
N LYS A 107 -26.40 6.57 -18.25
CA LYS A 107 -25.16 5.78 -18.18
C LYS A 107 -25.41 4.27 -18.06
N TYR A 108 -26.51 3.87 -17.42
CA TYR A 108 -26.86 2.48 -17.15
C TYR A 108 -28.21 2.16 -17.79
N LYS A 109 -28.21 2.08 -19.13
CA LYS A 109 -29.43 2.01 -19.94
C LYS A 109 -30.21 0.71 -19.78
N ASP A 110 -29.62 -0.33 -19.22
CA ASP A 110 -30.26 -1.62 -18.96
C ASP A 110 -29.65 -2.23 -17.69
N ASN A 111 -30.46 -2.43 -16.65
CA ASN A 111 -30.13 -3.04 -15.35
C ASN A 111 -29.06 -2.32 -14.51
N VAL A 112 -29.51 -1.67 -13.42
CA VAL A 112 -28.61 -1.24 -12.32
C VAL A 112 -28.49 -2.39 -11.33
N PRO A 113 -27.38 -3.14 -11.27
CA PRO A 113 -27.05 -3.87 -10.06
C PRO A 113 -26.64 -2.84 -9.00
N ILE A 114 -27.60 -2.40 -8.19
CA ILE A 114 -27.28 -1.68 -6.95
C ILE A 114 -26.60 -2.71 -6.06
N SER A 115 -25.29 -2.58 -5.88
CA SER A 115 -24.57 -3.36 -4.87
C SER A 115 -24.71 -2.62 -3.55
N MET A 116 -25.79 -2.92 -2.81
CA MET A 116 -25.96 -2.41 -1.46
C MET A 116 -25.10 -3.26 -0.52
N VAL A 117 -24.22 -2.63 0.24
CA VAL A 117 -23.38 -3.33 1.21
C VAL A 117 -24.03 -3.20 2.57
N THR A 118 -24.79 -4.22 2.95
CA THR A 118 -25.27 -4.42 4.31
C THR A 118 -24.93 -5.85 4.71
N ALA A 119 -24.00 -6.00 5.66
CA ALA A 119 -23.78 -7.20 6.49
C ALA A 119 -22.49 -7.02 7.32
N TYR A 120 -22.57 -6.27 8.43
CA TYR A 120 -21.42 -6.00 9.30
C TYR A 120 -21.32 -6.96 10.48
N ASP A 121 -22.46 -7.31 11.07
CA ASP A 121 -22.60 -8.38 12.07
C ASP A 121 -22.07 -9.72 11.55
N VAL A 122 -22.38 -10.01 10.29
CA VAL A 122 -21.95 -11.23 9.58
C VAL A 122 -20.42 -11.33 9.44
N MET A 123 -19.75 -10.20 9.16
CA MET A 123 -18.30 -10.18 8.86
C MET A 123 -17.41 -10.10 10.09
N LEU A 124 -17.87 -9.42 11.16
CA LEU A 124 -17.07 -9.17 12.36
C LEU A 124 -17.36 -10.17 13.51
N GLY A 125 -18.35 -11.05 13.35
CA GLY A 125 -18.76 -11.98 14.40
C GLY A 125 -19.44 -11.29 15.59
N GLU A 126 -20.01 -10.10 15.36
CA GLU A 126 -20.75 -9.35 16.37
C GLU A 126 -22.10 -10.00 16.63
N LYS A 127 -22.60 -9.90 17.87
CA LYS A 127 -23.88 -10.50 18.27
C LYS A 127 -25.11 -9.78 17.70
N GLY A 128 -24.93 -8.62 17.06
CA GLY A 128 -25.99 -7.82 16.48
C GLY A 128 -25.46 -6.59 15.75
N THR A 129 -26.37 -5.82 15.16
CA THR A 129 -26.06 -4.70 14.25
C THR A 129 -25.71 -3.39 14.96
N THR A 130 -25.95 -3.27 16.27
CA THR A 130 -25.79 -2.03 17.05
C THR A 130 -24.37 -1.73 17.50
N ASN A 131 -23.48 -2.72 17.53
CA ASN A 131 -22.11 -2.57 18.04
C ASN A 131 -21.14 -1.94 17.02
N VAL A 132 -21.60 -1.77 15.79
CA VAL A 132 -20.74 -1.34 14.69
C VAL A 132 -20.53 0.17 14.77
N THR A 133 -19.26 0.57 14.73
CA THR A 133 -18.85 1.98 14.80
C THR A 133 -18.69 2.60 13.41
N MET A 134 -18.72 3.94 13.34
CA MET A 134 -18.43 4.69 12.10
C MET A 134 -17.08 4.28 11.46
N ASP A 135 -16.04 4.06 12.27
CA ASP A 135 -14.72 3.72 11.74
C ASP A 135 -14.68 2.30 11.13
N GLN A 136 -15.42 1.36 11.72
CA GLN A 136 -15.62 0.04 11.13
C GLN A 136 -16.43 0.15 9.83
N MET A 137 -17.48 0.97 9.80
CA MET A 137 -18.27 1.22 8.58
C MET A 137 -17.40 1.76 7.45
N ILE A 138 -16.61 2.79 7.73
CA ILE A 138 -15.65 3.38 6.78
C ILE A 138 -14.64 2.35 6.28
N HIS A 139 -14.07 1.50 7.16
CA HIS A 139 -13.12 0.47 6.77
C HIS A 139 -13.69 -0.50 5.73
N HIS A 140 -14.88 -1.03 5.98
CA HIS A 140 -15.56 -1.96 5.07
C HIS A 140 -16.00 -1.29 3.77
N CYS A 141 -16.55 -0.07 3.83
CA CYS A 141 -16.90 0.69 2.63
C CYS A 141 -15.67 0.87 1.72
N ARG A 142 -14.51 1.21 2.28
CA ARG A 142 -13.25 1.30 1.50
C ARG A 142 -12.84 -0.03 0.89
N ALA A 143 -13.05 -1.14 1.58
CA ALA A 143 -12.74 -2.47 1.05
C ALA A 143 -13.60 -2.78 -0.19
N VAL A 144 -14.90 -2.48 -0.11
CA VAL A 144 -15.84 -2.61 -1.22
C VAL A 144 -15.46 -1.68 -2.36
N MET A 145 -15.20 -0.39 -2.09
CA MET A 145 -14.86 0.59 -3.11
C MET A 145 -13.59 0.23 -3.89
N LYS A 146 -12.64 -0.47 -3.27
CA LYS A 146 -11.45 -1.00 -3.97
C LYS A 146 -11.77 -2.14 -4.93
N GLY A 147 -12.77 -2.97 -4.60
CA GLY A 147 -13.20 -4.10 -5.43
C GLY A 147 -14.22 -3.70 -6.50
N SER A 148 -15.08 -2.72 -6.20
CA SER A 148 -16.12 -2.25 -7.11
C SER A 148 -15.55 -1.31 -8.18
N LYS A 149 -15.82 -1.63 -9.45
CA LYS A 149 -15.41 -0.80 -10.61
C LYS A 149 -16.57 -0.18 -11.37
N ARG A 150 -17.80 -0.66 -11.15
CA ARG A 150 -18.98 -0.33 -11.97
C ARG A 150 -20.24 -0.09 -11.16
N SER A 151 -20.37 -0.71 -9.99
CA SER A 151 -21.58 -0.63 -9.17
C SER A 151 -21.71 0.73 -8.48
N PHE A 152 -22.95 1.19 -8.32
CA PHE A 152 -23.29 2.29 -7.42
C PHE A 152 -23.34 1.74 -5.99
N VAL A 153 -22.49 2.28 -5.12
CA VAL A 153 -22.28 1.75 -3.76
C VAL A 153 -22.95 2.67 -2.75
N VAL A 154 -23.84 2.07 -1.95
CA VAL A 154 -24.51 2.74 -0.82
C VAL A 154 -23.88 2.26 0.47
N GLY A 155 -23.36 3.19 1.28
CA GLY A 155 -22.82 2.90 2.62
C GLY A 155 -23.89 3.06 3.69
N ASP A 156 -24.04 2.07 4.57
CA ASP A 156 -24.98 2.17 5.68
C ASP A 156 -24.42 3.06 6.80
N MET A 157 -25.27 3.87 7.43
CA MET A 157 -24.90 4.65 8.61
C MET A 157 -25.18 3.79 9.85
N PRO A 158 -24.19 3.61 10.74
CA PRO A 158 -24.34 2.78 11.91
C PRO A 158 -25.21 3.45 12.99
N PHE A 159 -25.77 2.63 13.88
CA PHE A 159 -26.54 3.11 15.02
C PHE A 159 -25.71 4.08 15.89
N GLY A 160 -26.36 5.14 16.37
CA GLY A 160 -25.74 6.18 17.19
C GLY A 160 -24.94 7.21 16.40
N SER A 161 -24.94 7.14 15.06
CA SER A 161 -24.23 8.10 14.21
C SER A 161 -25.12 9.22 13.65
N PHE A 162 -26.44 9.09 13.74
CA PHE A 162 -27.37 10.07 13.15
C PHE A 162 -28.60 10.36 14.00
N GLU A 163 -28.88 9.55 15.01
CA GLU A 163 -30.07 9.64 15.85
C GLU A 163 -29.97 10.72 16.93
N THR A 164 -28.76 11.16 17.27
CA THR A 164 -28.51 12.15 18.33
C THR A 164 -28.89 13.56 17.90
N SER A 165 -28.56 13.95 16.68
CA SER A 165 -28.93 15.26 16.11
C SER A 165 -28.75 15.29 14.58
N PRO A 166 -29.48 16.17 13.86
CA PRO A 166 -29.24 16.39 12.43
C PRO A 166 -27.80 16.81 12.12
N SER A 167 -27.16 17.58 13.02
CA SER A 167 -25.76 18.00 12.88
C SER A 167 -24.80 16.81 12.92
N ASP A 168 -25.00 15.87 13.84
CA ASP A 168 -24.18 14.67 13.92
C ASP A 168 -24.40 13.76 12.71
N GLY A 169 -25.65 13.61 12.26
CA GLY A 169 -25.98 12.89 11.04
C GLY A 169 -25.26 13.45 9.81
N VAL A 170 -25.26 14.77 9.62
CA VAL A 170 -24.52 15.44 8.53
C VAL A 170 -23.01 15.20 8.67
N LYS A 171 -22.45 15.39 9.87
CA LYS A 171 -21.01 15.19 10.11
C LYS A 171 -20.58 13.76 9.76
N ASN A 172 -21.32 12.76 10.23
CA ASN A 172 -21.00 11.36 9.98
C ASN A 172 -21.28 10.94 8.53
N ALA A 173 -22.31 11.49 7.88
CA ALA A 173 -22.57 11.27 6.46
C ALA A 173 -21.40 11.77 5.59
N ILE A 174 -20.88 12.98 5.89
CA ILE A 174 -19.71 13.54 5.21
C ILE A 174 -18.49 12.63 5.38
N ARG A 175 -18.28 12.09 6.59
CA ARG A 175 -17.20 11.13 6.85
C ARG A 175 -17.35 9.87 6.02
N LEU A 176 -18.55 9.28 5.98
CA LEU A 176 -18.78 8.04 5.22
C LEU A 176 -18.57 8.23 3.72
N ILE A 177 -18.99 9.37 3.16
CA ILE A 177 -18.72 9.73 1.75
C ILE A 177 -17.22 9.95 1.51
N LYS A 178 -16.56 10.81 2.31
CA LYS A 178 -15.16 11.21 2.07
C LYS A 178 -14.16 10.11 2.38
N GLU A 179 -14.31 9.46 3.52
CA GLU A 179 -13.38 8.44 4.00
C GLU A 179 -13.74 7.05 3.45
N GLY A 180 -15.04 6.74 3.36
CA GLY A 180 -15.56 5.46 2.86
C GLY A 180 -15.55 5.37 1.32
N GLY A 181 -15.70 6.51 0.64
CA GLY A 181 -15.70 6.61 -0.82
C GLY A 181 -17.01 6.17 -1.49
N VAL A 182 -18.10 5.99 -0.73
CA VAL A 182 -19.39 5.52 -1.24
C VAL A 182 -20.11 6.61 -2.05
N ASP A 183 -21.00 6.20 -2.96
CA ASP A 183 -21.74 7.13 -3.83
C ASP A 183 -22.96 7.76 -3.13
N ALA A 184 -23.51 7.05 -2.15
CA ALA A 184 -24.67 7.47 -1.35
C ALA A 184 -24.61 6.84 0.04
N ILE A 185 -25.47 7.31 0.94
CA ILE A 185 -25.62 6.73 2.28
C ILE A 185 -27.02 6.13 2.50
N LYS A 186 -27.12 5.16 3.40
CA LYS A 186 -28.39 4.62 3.91
C LYS A 186 -28.55 4.98 5.39
N LEU A 187 -29.76 5.36 5.82
CA LEU A 187 -30.08 5.51 7.24
C LEU A 187 -31.42 4.83 7.56
N GLU A 188 -31.57 4.36 8.79
CA GLU A 188 -32.79 3.72 9.27
C GLU A 188 -33.68 4.68 10.06
N GLY A 189 -34.98 4.58 9.82
CA GLY A 189 -35.98 5.39 10.51
C GLY A 189 -36.77 6.21 9.51
N GLY A 190 -38.10 6.09 9.60
CA GLY A 190 -39.03 6.86 8.80
C GLY A 190 -39.15 8.30 9.30
N LYS A 191 -40.36 8.73 9.63
CA LYS A 191 -40.67 10.11 10.02
C LYS A 191 -39.77 10.66 11.13
N ARG A 192 -39.36 9.82 12.08
CA ARG A 192 -38.47 10.21 13.20
C ARG A 192 -37.08 10.71 12.77
N GLN A 193 -36.65 10.41 11.54
CA GLN A 193 -35.35 10.85 10.99
C GLN A 193 -35.51 11.87 9.86
N LYS A 194 -36.72 12.40 9.63
CA LYS A 194 -37.03 13.33 8.54
C LYS A 194 -36.08 14.54 8.55
N GLU A 195 -35.87 15.15 9.71
CA GLU A 195 -35.04 16.35 9.87
C GLU A 195 -33.56 16.05 9.59
N THR A 196 -33.05 14.92 10.09
CA THR A 196 -31.68 14.47 9.85
C THR A 196 -31.44 14.18 8.37
N ILE A 197 -32.35 13.45 7.72
CA ILE A 197 -32.26 13.13 6.29
C ILE A 197 -32.29 14.41 5.46
N ARG A 198 -33.22 15.33 5.76
CA ARG A 198 -33.31 16.61 5.07
C ARG A 198 -32.03 17.43 5.22
N ALA A 199 -31.42 17.44 6.41
CA ALA A 199 -30.14 18.11 6.63
C ALA A 199 -29.01 17.51 5.79
N ILE A 200 -28.94 16.17 5.69
CA ILE A 200 -27.92 15.48 4.90
C ILE A 200 -28.12 15.72 3.39
N VAL A 201 -29.36 15.67 2.91
CA VAL A 201 -29.69 15.96 1.51
C VAL A 201 -29.34 17.43 1.17
N ASN A 202 -29.65 18.37 2.06
CA ASN A 202 -29.29 19.79 1.88
C ASN A 202 -27.76 20.02 1.86
N ALA A 203 -26.98 19.14 2.51
CA ALA A 203 -25.52 19.14 2.42
C ALA A 203 -24.99 18.56 1.08
N GLY A 204 -25.88 18.12 0.19
CA GLY A 204 -25.56 17.62 -1.15
C GLY A 204 -25.24 16.12 -1.20
N ILE A 205 -25.60 15.35 -0.18
CA ILE A 205 -25.33 13.91 -0.09
C ILE A 205 -26.59 13.12 -0.49
N PRO A 206 -26.52 12.20 -1.49
CA PRO A 206 -27.65 11.33 -1.83
C PRO A 206 -27.97 10.34 -0.70
N VAL A 207 -29.26 10.22 -0.34
CA VAL A 207 -29.72 9.36 0.76
C VAL A 207 -30.71 8.30 0.27
N VAL A 208 -30.49 7.07 0.73
CA VAL A 208 -31.43 5.95 0.69
C VAL A 208 -32.07 5.80 2.07
N GLY A 209 -33.39 5.88 2.15
CA GLY A 209 -34.12 5.62 3.39
C GLY A 209 -34.28 4.14 3.68
N HIS A 210 -34.47 3.75 4.94
CA HIS A 210 -34.82 2.37 5.32
C HIS A 210 -35.98 2.37 6.34
N ILE A 211 -37.09 1.71 5.98
CA ILE A 211 -38.30 1.55 6.79
C ILE A 211 -38.84 0.11 6.70
N GLY A 212 -39.85 -0.20 7.53
CA GLY A 212 -40.25 -1.58 7.81
C GLY A 212 -39.50 -2.07 9.03
N LEU A 213 -38.98 -3.29 8.98
CA LEU A 213 -38.05 -3.75 10.02
C LEU A 213 -36.75 -2.96 9.91
N THR A 214 -36.36 -2.26 10.98
CA THR A 214 -35.08 -1.55 11.06
C THR A 214 -34.18 -2.28 12.05
N PRO A 215 -33.24 -3.14 11.60
CA PRO A 215 -32.40 -3.97 12.45
C PRO A 215 -31.68 -3.21 13.57
N GLN A 216 -31.24 -1.97 13.32
CA GLN A 216 -30.52 -1.15 14.30
C GLN A 216 -31.39 -0.77 15.51
N THR A 217 -32.71 -0.79 15.36
CA THR A 217 -33.66 -0.54 16.45
C THR A 217 -34.64 -1.71 16.63
N ALA A 218 -34.23 -2.94 16.28
CA ALA A 218 -35.08 -4.12 16.37
C ALA A 218 -35.59 -4.39 17.80
N SER A 219 -34.82 -4.03 18.84
CA SER A 219 -35.26 -4.13 20.24
C SER A 219 -36.54 -3.32 20.50
N ASN A 220 -36.65 -2.12 19.92
CA ASN A 220 -37.83 -1.26 20.07
C ASN A 220 -39.05 -1.80 19.31
N LEU A 221 -38.81 -2.58 18.26
CA LEU A 221 -39.84 -3.28 17.48
C LEU A 221 -40.24 -4.63 18.11
N GLY A 222 -39.65 -4.99 19.26
CA GLY A 222 -39.89 -6.27 19.92
C GLY A 222 -39.26 -7.46 19.18
N GLY A 223 -38.14 -7.23 18.49
CA GLY A 223 -37.35 -8.22 17.74
C GLY A 223 -37.50 -8.10 16.22
N PHE A 224 -36.98 -9.10 15.51
CA PHE A 224 -37.04 -9.23 14.05
C PHE A 224 -38.43 -9.69 13.59
N LYS A 225 -39.40 -8.77 13.62
CA LYS A 225 -40.81 -9.05 13.29
C LYS A 225 -41.25 -8.35 12.01
N LEU A 226 -42.12 -9.02 11.26
CA LEU A 226 -42.80 -8.47 10.08
C LEU A 226 -43.63 -7.23 10.48
N GLN A 227 -43.47 -6.13 9.74
CA GLN A 227 -44.15 -4.85 9.96
C GLN A 227 -45.30 -4.65 8.98
N GLY A 228 -46.37 -3.94 9.37
CA GLY A 228 -47.49 -3.64 8.47
C GLY A 228 -48.51 -4.78 8.34
N LYS A 229 -48.71 -5.56 9.41
CA LYS A 229 -49.67 -6.69 9.41
C LYS A 229 -51.11 -6.23 9.52
N THR A 230 -51.35 -5.12 10.22
CA THR A 230 -52.66 -4.49 10.33
C THR A 230 -52.77 -3.30 9.39
N SER A 231 -53.99 -2.83 9.15
CA SER A 231 -54.22 -1.66 8.28
C SER A 231 -53.53 -0.40 8.83
N GLU A 232 -53.55 -0.23 10.15
CA GLU A 232 -52.97 0.88 10.88
C GLU A 232 -51.43 0.85 10.79
N GLU A 233 -50.81 -0.32 10.98
CA GLU A 233 -49.37 -0.48 10.81
C GLU A 233 -48.95 -0.24 9.36
N ALA A 234 -49.72 -0.76 8.38
CA ALA A 234 -49.43 -0.57 6.96
C ALA A 234 -49.52 0.91 6.55
N LEU A 235 -50.51 1.64 7.07
CA LEU A 235 -50.64 3.08 6.89
C LEU A 235 -49.45 3.83 7.50
N SER A 236 -49.00 3.44 8.68
CA SER A 236 -47.81 4.01 9.33
C SER A 236 -46.55 3.85 8.46
N VAL A 237 -46.33 2.66 7.87
CA VAL A 237 -45.20 2.44 6.94
C VAL A 237 -45.33 3.30 5.67
N LEU A 238 -46.54 3.47 5.14
CA LEU A 238 -46.77 4.36 3.99
C LEU A 238 -46.50 5.84 4.32
N GLU A 239 -46.92 6.30 5.51
CA GLU A 239 -46.65 7.65 5.99
C GLU A 239 -45.15 7.88 6.13
N ASP A 240 -44.43 6.95 6.78
CA ASP A 240 -42.97 6.98 6.87
C ASP A 240 -42.33 7.08 5.47
N ALA A 241 -42.80 6.29 4.51
CA ALA A 241 -42.27 6.31 3.14
C ALA A 241 -42.46 7.68 2.45
N LYS A 242 -43.63 8.29 2.60
CA LYS A 242 -43.91 9.63 2.06
C LYS A 242 -43.06 10.71 2.74
N GLU A 243 -42.92 10.65 4.05
CA GLU A 243 -42.12 11.59 4.84
C GLU A 243 -40.64 11.52 4.42
N LEU A 244 -40.12 10.32 4.13
CA LEU A 244 -38.76 10.13 3.61
C LEU A 244 -38.59 10.66 2.17
N GLN A 245 -39.57 10.47 1.30
CA GLN A 245 -39.56 11.09 -0.03
C GLN A 245 -39.54 12.63 0.09
N GLU A 246 -40.39 13.21 0.94
CA GLU A 246 -40.42 14.66 1.21
C GLU A 246 -39.14 15.20 1.88
N ALA A 247 -38.41 14.35 2.61
CA ALA A 247 -37.11 14.71 3.17
C ALA A 247 -36.02 14.78 2.09
N GLY A 248 -36.24 14.14 0.94
CA GLY A 248 -35.33 14.15 -0.21
C GLY A 248 -34.57 12.85 -0.45
N CYS A 249 -34.99 11.73 0.15
CA CYS A 249 -34.47 10.41 -0.23
C CYS A 249 -34.69 10.16 -1.73
N PHE A 250 -33.71 9.59 -2.41
CA PHE A 250 -33.84 9.24 -3.84
C PHE A 250 -34.26 7.78 -4.06
N ALA A 251 -34.23 6.96 -3.01
CA ALA A 251 -34.73 5.59 -2.97
C ALA A 251 -35.06 5.18 -1.52
N ILE A 252 -35.87 4.13 -1.34
CA ILE A 252 -36.24 3.61 -0.01
C ILE A 252 -36.12 2.09 0.02
N VAL A 253 -35.45 1.54 1.04
CA VAL A 253 -35.46 0.12 1.37
C VAL A 253 -36.71 -0.21 2.20
N LEU A 254 -37.43 -1.26 1.80
CA LEU A 254 -38.55 -1.85 2.52
C LEU A 254 -38.16 -3.24 3.00
N GLU A 255 -38.01 -3.43 4.31
CA GLU A 255 -37.60 -4.70 4.91
C GLU A 255 -38.73 -5.36 5.70
N MET A 256 -38.98 -6.65 5.43
CA MET A 256 -39.99 -7.46 6.10
C MET A 256 -41.37 -6.78 6.21
N VAL A 257 -41.91 -6.37 5.06
CA VAL A 257 -43.25 -5.78 4.90
C VAL A 257 -44.10 -6.68 4.00
N PRO A 258 -45.41 -6.90 4.24
CA PRO A 258 -46.26 -7.68 3.35
C PRO A 258 -46.21 -7.17 1.89
N GLU A 259 -46.20 -8.10 0.94
CA GLU A 259 -46.08 -7.82 -0.49
C GLU A 259 -47.12 -6.81 -0.99
N ALA A 260 -48.37 -6.94 -0.57
CA ALA A 260 -49.44 -6.01 -0.96
C ALA A 260 -49.16 -4.57 -0.50
N VAL A 261 -48.64 -4.41 0.72
CA VAL A 261 -48.27 -3.11 1.29
C VAL A 261 -47.08 -2.52 0.53
N ALA A 262 -46.00 -3.29 0.38
CA ALA A 262 -44.80 -2.84 -0.33
C ALA A 262 -45.07 -2.48 -1.80
N SER A 263 -45.91 -3.26 -2.49
CA SER A 263 -46.35 -2.98 -3.87
C SER A 263 -47.15 -1.67 -3.94
N SER A 264 -48.07 -1.45 -3.01
CA SER A 264 -48.86 -0.22 -2.95
C SER A 264 -48.00 1.02 -2.69
N ILE A 265 -47.04 0.94 -1.76
CA ILE A 265 -46.09 2.02 -1.47
C ILE A 265 -45.27 2.34 -2.72
N THR A 266 -44.75 1.32 -3.39
CA THR A 266 -43.96 1.48 -4.62
C THR A 266 -44.72 2.20 -5.73
N GLN A 267 -46.03 1.96 -5.86
CA GLN A 267 -46.87 2.62 -6.85
C GLN A 267 -47.22 4.07 -6.49
N LEU A 268 -47.25 4.39 -5.18
CA LEU A 268 -47.64 5.71 -4.68
C LEU A 268 -46.47 6.70 -4.58
N LEU A 269 -45.22 6.22 -4.55
CA LEU A 269 -44.02 7.05 -4.51
C LEU A 269 -43.51 7.40 -5.91
N ASP A 270 -42.84 8.55 -6.02
CA ASP A 270 -42.14 9.00 -7.22
C ASP A 270 -40.70 8.47 -7.29
N ILE A 271 -40.19 7.92 -6.18
CA ILE A 271 -38.85 7.36 -6.05
C ILE A 271 -38.87 5.82 -5.97
N PRO A 272 -37.83 5.12 -6.46
CA PRO A 272 -37.78 3.66 -6.44
C PRO A 272 -37.71 3.08 -5.02
N THR A 273 -38.31 1.92 -4.84
CA THR A 273 -38.23 1.11 -3.62
C THR A 273 -37.36 -0.14 -3.84
N ILE A 274 -36.63 -0.56 -2.81
CA ILE A 274 -35.79 -1.76 -2.81
C ILE A 274 -36.29 -2.71 -1.74
N GLY A 275 -36.75 -3.90 -2.13
CA GLY A 275 -37.32 -4.88 -1.22
C GLY A 275 -36.27 -5.84 -0.66
N ILE A 276 -36.43 -6.20 0.62
CA ILE A 276 -35.78 -7.35 1.25
C ILE A 276 -36.81 -8.05 2.15
N GLY A 277 -37.29 -9.21 1.70
CA GLY A 277 -38.45 -9.84 2.32
C GLY A 277 -39.75 -9.03 2.20
N ALA A 278 -39.87 -8.20 1.16
CA ALA A 278 -41.02 -7.32 0.90
C ALA A 278 -41.83 -7.68 -0.37
N GLY A 279 -41.66 -8.90 -0.89
CA GLY A 279 -42.27 -9.33 -2.15
C GLY A 279 -41.60 -8.72 -3.40
N ASN A 280 -42.02 -9.15 -4.58
CA ASN A 280 -41.40 -8.76 -5.86
C ASN A 280 -42.01 -7.49 -6.50
N GLY A 281 -42.99 -6.86 -5.86
CA GLY A 281 -43.65 -5.65 -6.36
C GLY A 281 -42.89 -4.34 -6.10
N THR A 282 -41.71 -4.39 -5.45
CA THR A 282 -40.80 -3.24 -5.31
C THR A 282 -40.00 -3.00 -6.60
N SER A 283 -39.39 -1.81 -6.74
CA SER A 283 -38.61 -1.46 -7.95
C SER A 283 -37.32 -2.26 -8.11
N GLY A 284 -36.76 -2.78 -7.02
CA GLY A 284 -35.58 -3.63 -6.99
C GLY A 284 -35.58 -4.56 -5.77
N GLN A 285 -34.57 -5.42 -5.69
CA GLN A 285 -34.41 -6.40 -4.61
C GLN A 285 -32.98 -6.37 -4.07
N VAL A 286 -32.84 -6.66 -2.78
CA VAL A 286 -31.54 -6.86 -2.14
C VAL A 286 -31.55 -8.11 -1.27
N LEU A 287 -30.43 -8.81 -1.26
CA LEU A 287 -30.17 -9.96 -0.39
C LEU A 287 -28.77 -9.82 0.21
N VAL A 288 -28.58 -10.40 1.39
CA VAL A 288 -27.26 -10.56 1.98
C VAL A 288 -26.53 -11.67 1.24
N TYR A 289 -25.36 -11.35 0.67
CA TYR A 289 -24.65 -12.30 -0.20
C TYR A 289 -24.21 -13.57 0.53
N HIS A 290 -23.92 -13.49 1.83
CA HIS A 290 -23.52 -14.65 2.63
C HIS A 290 -24.64 -15.67 2.76
N ASP A 291 -25.85 -15.19 3.07
CA ASP A 291 -27.04 -16.03 3.17
C ASP A 291 -27.36 -16.64 1.81
N MET A 292 -27.25 -15.83 0.75
CA MET A 292 -27.46 -16.23 -0.64
C MET A 292 -26.49 -17.34 -1.10
N LEU A 293 -25.24 -17.32 -0.64
CA LEU A 293 -24.22 -18.34 -0.96
C LEU A 293 -24.19 -19.52 0.02
N GLY A 294 -25.01 -19.48 1.07
CA GLY A 294 -25.03 -20.52 2.12
C GLY A 294 -23.69 -20.66 2.83
N LEU A 295 -23.07 -19.54 3.21
CA LEU A 295 -21.80 -19.55 3.97
C LEU A 295 -22.00 -19.92 5.45
N TYR A 296 -23.17 -19.63 6.02
CA TYR A 296 -23.53 -19.98 7.39
C TYR A 296 -24.65 -21.02 7.38
N SER A 297 -24.56 -22.02 8.28
CA SER A 297 -25.51 -23.13 8.38
C SER A 297 -26.63 -22.90 9.38
N ASP A 298 -26.45 -21.99 10.33
CA ASP A 298 -27.23 -21.99 11.58
C ASP A 298 -28.56 -21.24 11.45
N PHE A 299 -28.67 -20.35 10.46
CA PHE A 299 -29.88 -19.56 10.22
C PHE A 299 -29.96 -19.10 8.76
N VAL A 300 -31.12 -19.30 8.12
CA VAL A 300 -31.43 -18.78 6.79
C VAL A 300 -32.75 -18.03 6.86
N PRO A 301 -32.78 -16.71 6.57
CA PRO A 301 -34.03 -15.95 6.54
C PRO A 301 -35.02 -16.58 5.54
N LYS A 302 -36.30 -16.68 5.91
CA LYS A 302 -37.34 -17.31 5.07
C LYS A 302 -37.43 -16.71 3.65
N PHE A 303 -37.12 -15.42 3.51
CA PHE A 303 -37.16 -14.73 2.22
C PHE A 303 -35.88 -14.89 1.39
N CYS A 304 -34.80 -15.43 1.95
CA CYS A 304 -33.53 -15.59 1.26
C CYS A 304 -33.48 -16.91 0.48
N LYS A 305 -33.42 -16.81 -0.85
CA LYS A 305 -33.14 -17.95 -1.72
C LYS A 305 -31.63 -18.21 -1.75
N GLN A 306 -31.21 -19.41 -1.34
CA GLN A 306 -29.82 -19.84 -1.49
C GLN A 306 -29.55 -20.29 -2.93
N TYR A 307 -28.47 -19.80 -3.52
CA TYR A 307 -27.99 -20.17 -4.86
C TYR A 307 -26.79 -21.12 -4.80
N ALA A 308 -26.17 -21.27 -3.63
CA ALA A 308 -25.10 -22.23 -3.36
C ALA A 308 -25.16 -22.67 -1.89
N ASN A 309 -24.44 -23.75 -1.56
CA ASN A 309 -24.17 -24.20 -0.19
C ASN A 309 -22.66 -24.32 0.00
N LEU A 310 -22.02 -23.16 0.25
CA LEU A 310 -20.58 -23.09 0.42
C LEU A 310 -20.12 -23.65 1.76
N SER A 311 -20.94 -23.60 2.82
CA SER A 311 -20.61 -24.16 4.13
C SER A 311 -20.24 -25.65 4.01
N ASP A 312 -21.09 -26.47 3.39
CA ASP A 312 -20.80 -27.89 3.21
C ASP A 312 -19.58 -28.12 2.31
N THR A 313 -19.45 -27.33 1.25
CA THR A 313 -18.31 -27.42 0.33
C THR A 313 -16.98 -27.16 1.05
N ILE A 314 -16.92 -26.10 1.86
CA ILE A 314 -15.75 -25.73 2.67
C ILE A 314 -15.47 -26.81 3.70
N ASN A 315 -16.48 -27.23 4.47
CA ASN A 315 -16.34 -28.24 5.52
C ASN A 315 -15.84 -29.58 4.96
N ASN A 316 -16.39 -30.04 3.85
CA ASN A 316 -15.97 -31.29 3.21
C ASN A 316 -14.55 -31.18 2.66
N SER A 317 -14.16 -30.03 2.09
CA SER A 317 -12.79 -29.81 1.60
C SER A 317 -11.77 -29.81 2.74
N LEU A 318 -12.09 -29.17 3.87
CA LEU A 318 -11.23 -29.17 5.06
C LEU A 318 -11.11 -30.57 5.69
N LYS A 319 -12.21 -31.34 5.72
CA LYS A 319 -12.20 -32.74 6.17
C LYS A 319 -11.35 -33.62 5.25
N SER A 320 -11.45 -33.43 3.92
CA SER A 320 -10.61 -34.15 2.95
C SER A 320 -9.14 -33.83 3.17
N PHE A 321 -8.80 -32.54 3.29
CA PHE A 321 -7.42 -32.13 3.56
C PHE A 321 -6.87 -32.74 4.85
N LYS A 322 -7.65 -32.70 5.95
CA LYS A 322 -7.27 -33.36 7.21
C LYS A 322 -7.01 -34.86 7.00
N SER A 323 -7.93 -35.56 6.33
CA SER A 323 -7.79 -37.00 6.04
C SER A 323 -6.56 -37.30 5.18
N GLU A 324 -6.26 -36.46 4.19
CA GLU A 324 -5.08 -36.61 3.32
C GLU A 324 -3.77 -36.37 4.08
N ILE A 325 -3.74 -35.48 5.07
CA ILE A 325 -2.59 -35.29 5.96
C ILE A 325 -2.42 -36.51 6.89
N GLU A 326 -3.50 -36.98 7.52
CA GLU A 326 -3.47 -38.13 8.45
C GLU A 326 -3.05 -39.43 7.75
N THR A 327 -3.53 -39.65 6.53
CA THR A 327 -3.17 -40.80 5.70
C THR A 327 -1.85 -40.63 4.95
N ARG A 328 -1.23 -39.44 5.04
CA ARG A 328 -0.05 -39.04 4.24
C ARG A 328 -0.26 -39.13 2.72
N ALA A 329 -1.50 -39.08 2.26
CA ALA A 329 -1.83 -38.95 0.84
C ALA A 329 -1.43 -37.57 0.28
N PHE A 330 -1.42 -36.54 1.15
CA PHE A 330 -0.92 -35.21 0.84
C PHE A 330 0.30 -34.84 1.71
N PRO A 331 1.35 -34.20 1.14
CA PRO A 331 1.49 -33.87 -0.27
C PRO A 331 1.74 -35.11 -1.12
N SER A 332 1.06 -35.19 -2.26
CA SER A 332 1.35 -36.21 -3.27
C SER A 332 2.60 -35.82 -4.07
N PRO A 333 3.16 -36.72 -4.92
CA PRO A 333 4.32 -36.39 -5.75
C PRO A 333 4.13 -35.18 -6.66
N SER A 334 2.90 -34.91 -7.13
CA SER A 334 2.58 -33.72 -7.95
C SER A 334 2.60 -32.41 -7.18
N HIS A 335 2.50 -32.49 -5.85
CA HIS A 335 2.58 -31.37 -4.92
C HIS A 335 3.95 -31.32 -4.22
N SER A 336 4.92 -32.10 -4.72
CA SER A 336 6.27 -32.25 -4.19
C SER A 336 7.33 -31.92 -5.25
N PHE A 337 8.52 -31.54 -4.79
CA PHE A 337 9.65 -31.22 -5.64
C PHE A 337 10.68 -32.35 -5.65
N SER A 338 11.35 -32.55 -6.78
CA SER A 338 12.40 -33.56 -6.95
C SER A 338 13.78 -32.90 -6.99
N MET A 339 14.80 -33.70 -6.69
CA MET A 339 16.21 -33.38 -6.88
C MET A 339 16.74 -34.12 -8.12
N LYS A 340 17.74 -33.57 -8.83
CA LYS A 340 18.41 -34.34 -9.89
C LYS A 340 19.07 -35.58 -9.28
N GLU A 341 18.99 -36.72 -9.94
CA GLU A 341 19.55 -37.98 -9.43
C GLU A 341 21.05 -37.88 -9.11
N SER A 342 21.82 -37.14 -9.90
CA SER A 342 23.25 -36.85 -9.64
C SER A 342 23.48 -36.07 -8.34
N GLU A 343 22.67 -35.04 -8.09
CA GLU A 343 22.74 -34.21 -6.87
C GLU A 343 22.26 -34.99 -5.65
N LEU A 344 21.23 -35.83 -5.82
CA LEU A 344 20.74 -36.70 -4.76
C LEU A 344 21.83 -37.69 -4.34
N LYS A 345 22.53 -38.30 -5.30
CA LYS A 345 23.67 -39.19 -5.01
C LYS A 345 24.79 -38.46 -4.24
N LEU A 346 25.18 -37.27 -4.69
CA LEU A 346 26.19 -36.44 -4.01
C LEU A 346 25.77 -36.06 -2.58
N TYR A 347 24.50 -35.73 -2.37
CA TYR A 347 23.94 -35.45 -1.05
C TYR A 347 24.06 -36.67 -0.12
N TRP A 348 23.75 -37.86 -0.63
CA TRP A 348 23.84 -39.11 0.13
C TRP A 348 25.27 -39.51 0.48
N GLU A 349 26.22 -39.35 -0.44
CA GLU A 349 27.65 -39.54 -0.19
C GLU A 349 28.13 -38.59 0.93
N LYS A 350 27.70 -37.32 0.91
CA LYS A 350 28.00 -36.35 1.96
C LYS A 350 27.39 -36.73 3.31
N ILE A 351 26.15 -37.22 3.34
CA ILE A 351 25.53 -37.71 4.60
C ILE A 351 26.34 -38.85 5.20
N GLN A 352 26.76 -39.82 4.39
CA GLN A 352 27.54 -40.97 4.89
C GLN A 352 28.87 -40.52 5.52
N THR A 353 29.53 -39.51 4.94
CA THR A 353 30.76 -38.93 5.53
C THR A 353 30.53 -38.18 6.84
N LEU A 354 29.32 -37.66 7.07
CA LEU A 354 28.98 -36.92 8.30
C LEU A 354 28.46 -37.83 9.44
N ASN A 355 28.05 -39.07 9.14
CA ASN A 355 27.31 -39.94 10.05
C ASN A 355 28.09 -41.17 10.55
N THR A 356 29.42 -41.07 10.70
CA THR A 356 30.29 -42.20 11.06
C THR A 356 30.02 -42.87 12.42
N ASN A 357 29.15 -42.31 13.28
CA ASN A 357 28.97 -42.81 14.67
C ASN A 357 27.53 -43.17 15.09
N LYS A 358 26.52 -43.18 14.19
CA LYS A 358 25.12 -43.43 14.62
C LYS A 358 24.32 -44.48 13.85
N ILE A 359 24.84 -45.05 12.76
CA ILE A 359 24.13 -46.09 12.00
C ILE A 359 25.11 -47.25 11.76
N ASN A 360 25.01 -48.30 12.58
CA ASN A 360 25.96 -49.42 12.57
C ASN A 360 25.68 -50.47 11.49
N ASP A 361 24.70 -50.25 10.60
CA ASP A 361 24.31 -51.26 9.62
C ASP A 361 24.21 -50.66 8.19
N ASN A 362 25.26 -50.87 7.39
CA ASN A 362 25.35 -50.40 6.00
C ASN A 362 24.19 -50.91 5.13
N LYS A 363 23.55 -52.02 5.51
CA LYS A 363 22.41 -52.59 4.77
C LYS A 363 21.15 -51.72 4.88
N GLN A 364 20.82 -51.24 6.08
CA GLN A 364 19.64 -50.38 6.30
C GLN A 364 19.76 -49.01 5.60
N MET A 365 20.97 -48.46 5.51
CA MET A 365 21.20 -47.19 4.80
C MET A 365 21.06 -47.32 3.29
N ASN A 366 21.52 -48.42 2.70
CA ASN A 366 21.33 -48.66 1.28
C ASN A 366 19.85 -48.85 0.92
N GLU A 367 19.11 -49.61 1.74
CA GLU A 367 17.65 -49.76 1.57
C GLU A 367 16.89 -48.43 1.70
N PHE A 368 17.34 -47.54 2.61
CA PHE A 368 16.76 -46.22 2.77
C PHE A 368 17.10 -45.28 1.61
N TYR A 369 18.34 -45.32 1.10
CA TYR A 369 18.76 -44.60 -0.11
C TYR A 369 17.91 -44.98 -1.32
N ASP A 370 17.71 -46.28 -1.55
CA ASP A 370 16.93 -46.80 -2.67
C ASP A 370 15.46 -46.36 -2.58
N SER A 371 14.90 -46.32 -1.37
CA SER A 371 13.54 -45.80 -1.11
C SER A 371 13.40 -44.32 -1.46
N VAL A 372 14.39 -43.49 -1.07
CA VAL A 372 14.40 -42.06 -1.38
C VAL A 372 14.62 -41.81 -2.87
N LEU A 373 15.50 -42.58 -3.51
CA LEU A 373 15.73 -42.51 -4.95
C LEU A 373 14.47 -42.88 -5.75
N SER A 374 13.77 -43.94 -5.33
CA SER A 374 12.50 -44.37 -5.92
C SER A 374 11.42 -43.28 -5.78
N THR A 375 11.30 -42.69 -4.58
CA THR A 375 10.37 -41.58 -4.32
C THR A 375 10.67 -40.38 -5.22
N ASN A 376 11.95 -40.03 -5.36
CA ASN A 376 12.39 -38.92 -6.21
C ASN A 376 12.08 -39.17 -7.70
N LYS A 377 12.29 -40.39 -8.20
CA LYS A 377 11.92 -40.80 -9.56
C LYS A 377 10.41 -40.73 -9.80
N ASN A 378 9.61 -41.13 -8.82
CA ASN A 378 8.15 -41.02 -8.90
C ASN A 378 7.68 -39.56 -8.99
N ILE A 379 8.30 -38.64 -8.25
CA ILE A 379 8.03 -37.20 -8.33
C ILE A 379 8.37 -36.64 -9.72
N ILE A 380 9.54 -37.02 -10.27
CA ILE A 380 9.95 -36.60 -11.62
C ILE A 380 8.95 -37.08 -12.68
N SER A 381 8.57 -38.36 -12.60
CA SER A 381 7.62 -38.98 -13.53
C SER A 381 6.26 -38.29 -13.51
N GLN A 382 5.68 -38.07 -12.32
CA GLN A 382 4.38 -37.40 -12.17
C GLN A 382 4.42 -35.94 -12.64
N ASN A 383 5.50 -35.22 -12.35
CA ASN A 383 5.67 -33.84 -12.81
C ASN A 383 5.81 -33.76 -14.34
N ASN A 384 6.44 -34.75 -14.97
CA ASN A 384 6.51 -34.85 -16.43
C ASN A 384 5.14 -35.18 -17.03
N LEU A 385 4.40 -36.13 -16.46
CA LEU A 385 3.02 -36.44 -16.87
C LEU A 385 2.09 -35.23 -16.75
N LEU A 386 2.26 -34.41 -15.71
CA LEU A 386 1.49 -33.17 -15.55
C LEU A 386 1.87 -32.08 -16.55
N LYS A 387 3.16 -31.99 -16.92
CA LYS A 387 3.61 -31.11 -18.01
C LYS A 387 3.05 -31.57 -19.35
N GLU A 388 3.06 -32.88 -19.62
CA GLU A 388 2.47 -33.47 -20.82
C GLU A 388 0.96 -33.26 -20.88
N LYS A 389 0.23 -33.46 -19.77
CA LYS A 389 -1.20 -33.13 -19.68
C LYS A 389 -1.49 -31.65 -19.87
N LYS A 390 -0.66 -30.74 -19.33
CA LYS A 390 -0.81 -29.30 -19.58
C LYS A 390 -0.53 -28.95 -21.04
N ASN A 391 0.47 -29.59 -21.65
CA ASN A 391 0.78 -29.41 -23.06
C ASN A 391 -0.32 -29.99 -23.97
N SER A 392 -0.94 -31.11 -23.59
CA SER A 392 -2.03 -31.73 -24.34
C SER A 392 -3.35 -30.97 -24.21
N ILE A 393 -3.64 -30.39 -23.04
CA ILE A 393 -4.75 -29.45 -22.84
C ILE A 393 -4.54 -28.18 -23.70
N ASN A 394 -3.30 -27.70 -23.80
CA ASN A 394 -2.96 -26.58 -24.68
C ASN A 394 -2.98 -26.95 -26.18
N SER A 395 -2.83 -28.23 -26.54
CA SER A 395 -2.90 -28.72 -27.92
C SER A 395 -4.29 -29.24 -28.33
N ASN A 396 -5.26 -29.30 -27.42
CA ASN A 396 -6.62 -29.71 -27.75
C ASN A 396 -7.29 -28.68 -28.66
N SER A 397 -7.64 -29.14 -29.85
CA SER A 397 -8.11 -28.41 -31.05
C SER A 397 -9.40 -27.59 -30.88
N ASN A 398 -10.06 -27.60 -29.73
CA ASN A 398 -11.24 -26.77 -29.46
C ASN A 398 -10.90 -25.32 -29.05
N ILE A 399 -9.74 -25.07 -28.45
CA ILE A 399 -9.33 -23.69 -28.07
C ILE A 399 -8.79 -22.92 -29.30
N ASN A 400 -8.14 -23.62 -30.22
CA ASN A 400 -7.65 -23.03 -31.47
C ASN A 400 -8.79 -22.69 -32.45
N ASN A 401 -9.89 -23.45 -32.46
CA ASN A 401 -11.08 -23.12 -33.25
C ASN A 401 -11.80 -21.85 -32.71
N ILE A 402 -11.88 -21.69 -31.39
CA ILE A 402 -12.46 -20.48 -30.77
C ILE A 402 -11.59 -19.25 -31.05
N ASN A 403 -10.27 -19.39 -30.96
CA ASN A 403 -9.34 -18.29 -31.29
C ASN A 403 -9.31 -17.96 -32.79
N SER A 404 -9.56 -18.92 -33.69
CA SER A 404 -9.70 -18.66 -35.13
C SER A 404 -11.00 -17.92 -35.45
N ASN A 405 -12.11 -18.25 -34.78
CA ASN A 405 -13.39 -17.57 -34.94
C ASN A 405 -13.36 -16.15 -34.35
N ILE A 406 -12.65 -15.94 -33.24
CA ILE A 406 -12.44 -14.60 -32.66
C ILE A 406 -11.49 -13.77 -33.54
N LYS A 407 -10.40 -14.35 -34.07
CA LYS A 407 -9.52 -13.65 -35.02
C LYS A 407 -10.23 -13.31 -36.34
N ASN A 408 -11.08 -14.19 -36.86
CA ASN A 408 -11.87 -13.90 -38.08
C ASN A 408 -12.96 -12.86 -37.82
N SER A 409 -13.50 -12.77 -36.60
CA SER A 409 -14.47 -11.75 -36.21
C SER A 409 -13.83 -10.37 -35.98
N VAL A 410 -12.59 -10.34 -35.48
CA VAL A 410 -11.80 -9.11 -35.28
C VAL A 410 -11.19 -8.61 -36.61
N ASN A 411 -10.74 -9.50 -37.49
CA ASN A 411 -10.22 -9.14 -38.82
C ASN A 411 -11.31 -8.71 -39.82
N ASN A 412 -12.59 -9.01 -39.56
CA ASN A 412 -13.73 -8.50 -40.34
C ASN A 412 -14.18 -7.09 -39.93
N ILE A 413 -13.63 -6.53 -38.85
CA ILE A 413 -13.91 -5.16 -38.39
C ILE A 413 -12.82 -4.19 -38.86
N ASP A 414 -11.58 -4.67 -39.04
CA ASP A 414 -10.45 -3.85 -39.53
C ASP A 414 -10.26 -3.88 -41.06
N SER A 415 -11.04 -4.68 -41.82
CA SER A 415 -10.96 -4.79 -43.28
C SER A 415 -11.88 -3.85 -44.07
N LYS A 416 -12.45 -2.82 -43.43
CA LYS A 416 -13.21 -1.76 -44.12
C LYS A 416 -12.49 -0.42 -44.26
N ASN A 417 -11.24 -0.28 -43.81
CA ASN A 417 -10.46 0.93 -44.03
C ASN A 417 -9.13 0.61 -44.72
N ASN A 418 -9.14 0.80 -46.05
CA ASN A 418 -8.01 1.19 -46.91
C ASN A 418 -6.86 0.15 -47.00
N ASN A 419 -6.75 -0.66 -48.06
CA ASN A 419 -6.48 -0.25 -49.44
C ASN A 419 -5.64 1.02 -49.51
N ILE A 420 -4.30 0.87 -49.50
CA ILE A 420 -3.32 1.64 -50.30
C ILE A 420 -1.90 1.11 -49.96
N ASN A 421 -1.20 0.68 -51.02
CA ASN A 421 0.25 0.50 -51.17
C ASN A 421 0.91 -0.81 -50.74
N ASN A 422 0.87 -1.75 -51.68
CA ASN A 422 1.99 -2.64 -52.02
C ASN A 422 3.27 -1.87 -52.41
N ILE A 423 4.38 -2.62 -52.44
CA ILE A 423 5.65 -2.38 -53.16
C ILE A 423 6.81 -1.91 -52.24
N ASN A 424 7.58 -2.85 -51.68
CA ASN A 424 8.88 -3.20 -52.29
C ASN A 424 9.57 -4.41 -51.65
N ASN A 425 10.06 -5.27 -52.54
CA ASN A 425 10.73 -6.54 -52.33
C ASN A 425 12.25 -6.38 -52.21
N ASN A 426 12.85 -7.36 -51.52
CA ASN A 426 14.15 -8.03 -51.77
C ASN A 426 15.45 -7.19 -51.74
N ILE A 427 16.49 -7.75 -51.10
CA ILE A 427 17.66 -8.37 -51.77
C ILE A 427 18.79 -8.69 -50.76
N ASN A 428 19.11 -9.99 -50.73
CA ASN A 428 20.41 -10.69 -50.62
C ASN A 428 21.23 -10.87 -49.33
N ASN A 429 21.33 -12.17 -49.02
CA ASN A 429 22.41 -12.98 -48.45
C ASN A 429 23.83 -12.76 -49.02
N ASN A 430 24.84 -13.10 -48.21
CA ASN A 430 26.07 -13.90 -48.48
C ASN A 430 26.85 -13.97 -47.13
N ILE A 431 27.08 -15.08 -46.41
CA ILE A 431 27.78 -16.37 -46.66
C ILE A 431 29.26 -16.24 -47.07
N ASN A 432 30.19 -16.53 -46.13
CA ASN A 432 31.36 -17.45 -46.20
C ASN A 432 32.41 -17.09 -45.12
N ASN A 433 32.73 -17.98 -44.15
CA ASN A 433 33.83 -19.00 -44.12
C ASN A 433 35.25 -18.38 -43.94
N ASN A 434 36.23 -18.84 -43.14
CA ASN A 434 36.59 -20.06 -42.42
C ASN A 434 37.72 -19.74 -41.41
N ASN A 435 37.94 -20.55 -40.36
CA ASN A 435 39.17 -21.35 -40.12
C ASN A 435 39.37 -21.83 -38.66
N THR A 436 40.06 -22.97 -38.57
CA THR A 436 40.10 -23.98 -37.50
C THR A 436 41.45 -24.08 -36.77
N ASN A 437 41.39 -24.64 -35.55
CA ASN A 437 42.36 -25.49 -34.81
C ASN A 437 43.56 -24.88 -34.05
N ASN A 438 43.61 -25.18 -32.74
CA ASN A 438 44.69 -25.93 -32.08
C ASN A 438 44.31 -26.36 -30.65
N VAL A 439 44.80 -27.53 -30.21
CA VAL A 439 44.49 -28.21 -28.94
C VAL A 439 45.78 -28.58 -28.17
N THR A 440 45.63 -28.71 -26.84
CA THR A 440 46.49 -29.31 -25.76
C THR A 440 47.38 -28.36 -24.94
N PRO A 441 47.75 -28.71 -23.67
CA PRO A 441 46.90 -29.13 -22.54
C PRO A 441 47.37 -28.54 -21.17
N ASN A 442 46.59 -28.80 -20.11
CA ASN A 442 46.91 -28.61 -18.67
C ASN A 442 47.07 -27.17 -18.13
N GLN A 443 46.01 -26.65 -17.51
CA GLN A 443 46.15 -25.90 -16.26
C GLN A 443 45.01 -26.27 -15.31
N LEU A 444 45.41 -26.61 -14.08
CA LEU A 444 44.56 -26.97 -12.94
C LEU A 444 43.39 -26.02 -12.79
N VAL A 445 42.16 -26.56 -12.79
CA VAL A 445 40.96 -25.80 -12.46
C VAL A 445 40.96 -25.57 -10.94
N VAL A 446 41.37 -24.37 -10.55
CA VAL A 446 41.22 -23.83 -9.19
C VAL A 446 39.73 -23.47 -8.98
N PRO A 447 39.09 -23.80 -7.84
CA PRO A 447 37.70 -23.42 -7.58
C PRO A 447 37.50 -21.89 -7.53
N ASP A 448 36.31 -21.45 -7.93
CA ASP A 448 35.91 -20.07 -8.21
C ASP A 448 36.19 -19.05 -7.08
N LYS A 449 36.73 -17.89 -7.47
CA LYS A 449 37.16 -16.78 -6.60
C LYS A 449 36.01 -15.84 -6.24
N MET A 450 35.90 -15.45 -4.97
CA MET A 450 35.01 -14.38 -4.52
C MET A 450 35.68 -13.01 -4.77
N SER A 451 35.47 -12.43 -5.95
CA SER A 451 35.92 -11.06 -6.28
C SER A 451 34.80 -10.27 -6.93
N PHE A 452 34.55 -9.04 -6.47
CA PHE A 452 33.60 -8.14 -7.13
C PHE A 452 34.20 -7.58 -8.42
N GLY A 453 33.67 -8.02 -9.56
CA GLY A 453 34.11 -7.60 -10.89
C GLY A 453 35.43 -8.26 -11.34
N ASN A 454 35.45 -8.76 -12.58
CA ASN A 454 36.72 -8.97 -13.29
C ASN A 454 37.27 -7.60 -13.71
N SER A 455 38.59 -7.46 -13.87
CA SER A 455 39.32 -6.20 -14.11
C SER A 455 38.83 -5.29 -15.27
N ASN A 456 37.83 -5.70 -16.04
CA ASN A 456 37.22 -4.94 -17.15
C ASN A 456 35.68 -4.79 -17.06
N LYS A 457 34.99 -5.18 -15.97
CA LYS A 457 33.50 -5.11 -15.88
C LYS A 457 33.04 -4.47 -14.57
N LYS A 458 32.10 -3.51 -14.66
CA LYS A 458 31.58 -2.79 -13.48
C LYS A 458 30.85 -3.74 -12.52
N PRO A 459 31.00 -3.56 -11.20
CA PRO A 459 30.27 -4.33 -10.22
C PRO A 459 28.77 -4.05 -10.32
N LYS A 460 27.96 -5.10 -10.26
CA LYS A 460 26.49 -5.02 -10.26
C LYS A 460 26.00 -4.93 -8.82
N ILE A 461 25.36 -3.83 -8.48
CA ILE A 461 24.85 -3.60 -7.12
C ILE A 461 23.33 -3.47 -7.18
N ALA A 462 22.63 -4.32 -6.42
CA ALA A 462 21.19 -4.25 -6.24
C ALA A 462 20.88 -3.58 -4.89
N VAL A 463 20.21 -2.42 -4.91
CA VAL A 463 19.74 -1.72 -3.72
C VAL A 463 18.28 -2.08 -3.47
N ILE A 464 18.03 -2.79 -2.36
CA ILE A 464 16.70 -3.25 -1.97
C ILE A 464 16.09 -2.26 -0.97
N GLY A 465 15.03 -1.59 -1.40
CA GLY A 465 14.37 -0.50 -0.71
C GLY A 465 14.71 0.84 -1.36
N ALA A 466 13.71 1.54 -1.91
CA ALA A 466 13.89 2.83 -2.55
C ALA A 466 13.46 4.02 -1.66
N GLY A 467 13.59 3.87 -0.35
CA GLY A 467 13.39 4.97 0.60
C GLY A 467 14.49 6.03 0.48
N ALA A 468 14.59 6.91 1.47
CA ALA A 468 15.56 8.00 1.47
C ALA A 468 17.02 7.52 1.35
N MET A 469 17.42 6.55 2.20
CA MET A 469 18.78 6.02 2.16
C MET A 469 19.02 5.13 0.95
N GLY A 470 18.06 4.31 0.55
CA GLY A 470 18.17 3.51 -0.67
C GLY A 470 18.38 4.35 -1.93
N SER A 471 17.63 5.45 -2.05
CA SER A 471 17.80 6.41 -3.14
C SER A 471 19.13 7.17 -3.02
N PHE A 472 19.57 7.53 -1.82
CA PHE A 472 20.88 8.15 -1.59
C PHE A 472 22.03 7.25 -2.05
N PHE A 473 22.08 6.00 -1.60
CA PHE A 473 23.12 5.06 -2.02
C PHE A 473 23.04 4.76 -3.52
N SER A 474 21.83 4.60 -4.08
CA SER A 474 21.66 4.40 -5.53
C SER A 474 22.19 5.59 -6.33
N ALA A 475 21.92 6.83 -5.89
CA ALA A 475 22.42 8.04 -6.52
C ALA A 475 23.96 8.14 -6.49
N LYS A 476 24.57 7.86 -5.33
CA LYS A 476 26.02 7.91 -5.17
C LYS A 476 26.70 6.80 -5.98
N LEU A 477 26.22 5.56 -5.90
CA LEU A 477 26.82 4.40 -6.58
C LEU A 477 26.68 4.46 -8.12
N ALA A 478 25.58 5.03 -8.63
CA ALA A 478 25.40 5.21 -10.07
C ALA A 478 26.21 6.39 -10.62
N LYS A 479 26.77 7.25 -9.75
CA LYS A 479 27.58 8.40 -10.16
C LYS A 479 28.86 7.93 -10.84
N LYS A 480 29.31 8.69 -11.85
CA LYS A 480 30.53 8.41 -12.63
C LYS A 480 30.62 6.98 -13.21
N ASN A 481 29.47 6.31 -13.36
CA ASN A 481 29.41 4.96 -13.93
C ASN A 481 30.22 3.92 -13.12
N ILE A 482 30.44 4.14 -11.81
CA ILE A 482 31.27 3.31 -10.93
C ILE A 482 30.68 1.90 -10.78
N ALA A 483 29.37 1.80 -10.60
CA ALA A 483 28.65 0.53 -10.50
C ALA A 483 27.45 0.49 -11.44
N ASP A 484 27.05 -0.72 -11.82
CA ASP A 484 25.79 -0.97 -12.53
C ASP A 484 24.68 -1.16 -11.48
N VAL A 485 23.87 -0.13 -11.27
CA VAL A 485 22.91 -0.09 -10.15
C VAL A 485 21.52 -0.54 -10.57
N TRP A 486 21.00 -1.53 -9.84
CA TRP A 486 19.58 -1.88 -9.81
C TRP A 486 18.97 -1.42 -8.50
N MET A 487 17.76 -0.89 -8.55
CA MET A 487 16.98 -0.52 -7.37
C MET A 487 15.68 -1.32 -7.35
N VAL A 488 15.41 -2.03 -6.27
CA VAL A 488 14.23 -2.89 -6.11
C VAL A 488 13.35 -2.32 -5.01
N SER A 489 12.09 -2.02 -5.31
CA SER A 489 11.17 -1.46 -4.32
C SER A 489 9.70 -1.71 -4.65
N SER A 490 8.86 -1.85 -3.63
CA SER A 490 7.40 -1.91 -3.77
C SER A 490 6.74 -0.55 -4.05
N TRP A 491 7.49 0.56 -4.02
CA TRP A 491 6.94 1.90 -4.21
C TRP A 491 6.85 2.26 -5.71
N LYS A 492 5.69 1.97 -6.31
CA LYS A 492 5.46 2.12 -7.75
C LYS A 492 5.72 3.52 -8.28
N GLU A 493 5.20 4.56 -7.61
CA GLU A 493 5.32 5.93 -8.10
C GLU A 493 6.79 6.38 -8.16
N HIS A 494 7.60 5.94 -7.20
CA HIS A 494 9.02 6.27 -7.15
C HIS A 494 9.83 5.49 -8.20
N VAL A 495 9.52 4.21 -8.41
CA VAL A 495 10.11 3.39 -9.47
C VAL A 495 9.77 3.95 -10.86
N ASP A 496 8.51 4.29 -11.10
CA ASP A 496 8.05 4.85 -12.38
C ASP A 496 8.72 6.21 -12.65
N ALA A 497 8.83 7.07 -11.63
CA ALA A 497 9.49 8.37 -11.76
C ALA A 497 10.97 8.23 -12.13
N ILE A 498 11.69 7.30 -11.48
CA ILE A 498 13.12 7.07 -11.76
C ILE A 498 13.32 6.49 -13.16
N ASN A 499 12.50 5.52 -13.57
CA ASN A 499 12.60 4.94 -14.90
C ASN A 499 12.25 5.93 -16.02
N ARG A 500 11.32 6.87 -15.77
CA ARG A 500 10.91 7.88 -16.74
C ARG A 500 11.91 9.03 -16.86
N ASP A 501 12.31 9.62 -15.71
CA ASP A 501 12.99 10.91 -15.68
C ASP A 501 14.46 10.82 -15.20
N GLY A 502 14.86 9.68 -14.63
CA GLY A 502 16.04 9.56 -13.77
C GLY A 502 15.72 9.97 -12.32
N LEU A 503 16.68 9.70 -11.41
CA LEU A 503 16.56 10.13 -10.01
C LEU A 503 17.12 11.55 -9.84
N LYS A 504 16.27 12.50 -9.50
CA LYS A 504 16.70 13.86 -9.11
C LYS A 504 17.26 13.84 -7.70
N PHE A 505 18.52 14.23 -7.55
CA PHE A 505 19.25 14.19 -6.30
C PHE A 505 19.83 15.57 -5.95
N TYR A 506 19.43 16.12 -4.81
CA TYR A 506 20.00 17.36 -4.28
C TYR A 506 21.11 17.04 -3.29
N ASN A 507 22.33 17.49 -3.61
CA ASN A 507 23.47 17.43 -2.71
C ASN A 507 23.32 18.48 -1.59
N LEU A 508 24.22 18.42 -0.60
CA LEU A 508 24.16 19.31 0.57
C LEU A 508 24.41 20.79 0.25
N ASP A 509 25.14 21.06 -0.82
CA ASP A 509 25.32 22.40 -1.39
C ASP A 509 24.05 22.93 -2.09
N GLY A 510 22.98 22.13 -2.14
CA GLY A 510 21.73 22.46 -2.82
C GLY A 510 21.77 22.25 -4.32
N LYS A 511 22.87 21.74 -4.89
CA LYS A 511 22.99 21.48 -6.32
C LYS A 511 22.17 20.24 -6.71
N GLU A 512 21.30 20.41 -7.70
CA GLU A 512 20.55 19.31 -8.32
C GLU A 512 21.44 18.52 -9.29
N GLU A 513 21.38 17.21 -9.18
CA GLU A 513 21.94 16.26 -10.13
C GLU A 513 20.84 15.31 -10.60
N ASN A 514 20.69 15.12 -11.91
CA ASN A 514 19.79 14.09 -12.45
C ASN A 514 20.57 12.81 -12.75
N VAL A 515 20.32 11.76 -11.95
CA VAL A 515 21.02 10.48 -12.02
C VAL A 515 20.24 9.50 -12.90
N LYS A 516 20.72 9.29 -14.14
CA LYS A 516 20.09 8.38 -15.13
C LYS A 516 20.62 6.94 -15.11
N GLY A 517 21.68 6.67 -14.34
CA GLY A 517 22.36 5.36 -14.31
C GLY A 517 21.71 4.30 -13.42
N ILE A 518 20.44 4.47 -13.02
CA ILE A 518 19.74 3.59 -12.08
C ILE A 518 18.60 2.90 -12.81
N ARG A 519 18.57 1.56 -12.78
CA ARG A 519 17.43 0.77 -13.23
C ARG A 519 16.54 0.44 -12.04
N ALA A 520 15.26 0.81 -12.09
CA ALA A 520 14.34 0.57 -10.99
C ALA A 520 13.27 -0.48 -11.34
N THR A 521 12.93 -1.36 -10.41
CA THR A 521 11.91 -2.41 -10.61
C THR A 521 11.06 -2.65 -9.36
N LEU A 522 9.82 -3.07 -9.59
CA LEU A 522 8.91 -3.59 -8.58
C LEU A 522 9.19 -5.05 -8.21
N ASP A 523 9.91 -5.76 -9.07
CA ASP A 523 10.15 -7.20 -8.98
C ASP A 523 11.65 -7.51 -9.09
N GLY A 524 12.20 -8.11 -8.03
CA GLY A 524 13.61 -8.51 -7.95
C GLY A 524 14.01 -9.53 -9.02
N MET A 525 13.07 -10.32 -9.55
CA MET A 525 13.36 -11.27 -10.64
C MET A 525 13.79 -10.57 -11.93
N GLN A 526 13.43 -9.29 -12.13
CA GLN A 526 13.91 -8.52 -13.28
C GLN A 526 15.41 -8.25 -13.21
N VAL A 527 15.99 -8.13 -12.02
CA VAL A 527 17.44 -7.96 -11.84
C VAL A 527 18.18 -9.15 -12.43
N LEU A 528 17.67 -10.37 -12.23
CA LEU A 528 18.28 -11.60 -12.72
C LEU A 528 18.32 -11.71 -14.26
N LYS A 529 17.46 -10.99 -14.98
CA LYS A 529 17.51 -10.94 -16.47
C LYS A 529 18.81 -10.34 -16.98
N ASP A 530 19.38 -9.41 -16.20
CA ASP A 530 20.68 -8.81 -16.47
C ASP A 530 21.83 -9.60 -15.85
N GLY A 531 21.54 -10.75 -15.23
CA GLY A 531 22.45 -11.55 -14.42
C GLY A 531 22.42 -11.18 -12.94
N PRO A 532 22.79 -12.12 -12.06
CA PRO A 532 22.75 -11.91 -10.61
C PRO A 532 23.73 -10.80 -10.18
N PRO A 533 23.38 -10.01 -9.15
CA PRO A 533 24.25 -8.95 -8.65
C PRO A 533 25.48 -9.52 -7.93
N ASP A 534 26.53 -8.71 -7.88
CA ASP A 534 27.72 -8.94 -7.05
C ASP A 534 27.43 -8.59 -5.59
N LEU A 535 26.64 -7.54 -5.36
CA LEU A 535 26.26 -7.09 -4.03
C LEU A 535 24.77 -6.72 -3.96
N ALA A 536 24.08 -7.15 -2.91
CA ALA A 536 22.75 -6.67 -2.56
C ALA A 536 22.79 -5.82 -1.29
N LEU A 537 22.45 -4.54 -1.40
CA LEU A 537 22.40 -3.59 -0.29
C LEU A 537 20.96 -3.44 0.21
N VAL A 538 20.69 -3.86 1.45
CA VAL A 538 19.36 -3.82 2.06
C VAL A 538 19.19 -2.54 2.89
N LEU A 539 18.21 -1.72 2.51
CA LEU A 539 17.95 -0.37 3.06
C LEU A 539 16.46 -0.08 3.29
N VAL A 540 15.65 -1.12 3.47
CA VAL A 540 14.23 -0.98 3.86
C VAL A 540 14.10 -0.58 5.34
N LYS A 541 12.91 -0.13 5.76
CA LYS A 541 12.60 0.00 7.19
C LYS A 541 12.53 -1.40 7.82
N SER A 542 12.89 -1.50 9.10
CA SER A 542 13.03 -2.78 9.81
C SER A 542 11.77 -3.68 9.77
N ASN A 543 10.58 -3.10 9.65
CA ASN A 543 9.31 -3.82 9.51
C ASN A 543 9.16 -4.58 8.16
N SER A 544 9.96 -4.24 7.17
CA SER A 544 9.94 -4.84 5.82
C SER A 544 11.16 -5.73 5.56
N THR A 545 12.04 -5.92 6.57
CA THR A 545 13.30 -6.66 6.41
C THR A 545 13.07 -8.08 5.96
N LYS A 546 12.07 -8.80 6.49
CA LYS A 546 11.76 -10.18 6.08
C LYS A 546 11.47 -10.30 4.57
N GLN A 547 10.68 -9.39 4.02
CA GLN A 547 10.39 -9.38 2.58
C GLN A 547 11.63 -9.02 1.76
N ALA A 548 12.42 -8.04 2.23
CA ALA A 548 13.66 -7.64 1.58
C ALA A 548 14.73 -8.73 1.63
N ALA A 549 14.83 -9.48 2.73
CA ALA A 549 15.71 -10.62 2.93
C ALA A 549 15.40 -11.74 1.93
N ASN A 550 14.13 -12.09 1.73
CA ASN A 550 13.72 -13.06 0.72
C ASN A 550 14.09 -12.60 -0.71
N THR A 551 13.92 -11.29 -0.98
CA THR A 551 14.32 -10.70 -2.27
C THR A 551 15.84 -10.78 -2.45
N ALA A 552 16.61 -10.41 -1.43
CA ALA A 552 18.07 -10.48 -1.42
C ALA A 552 18.58 -11.90 -1.64
N ALA A 553 18.04 -12.86 -0.89
CA ALA A 553 18.37 -14.28 -1.02
C ALA A 553 18.05 -14.82 -2.42
N THR A 554 16.96 -14.35 -3.03
CA THR A 554 16.56 -14.74 -4.38
C THR A 554 17.51 -14.20 -5.44
N ILE A 555 17.84 -12.92 -5.40
CA ILE A 555 18.69 -12.30 -6.43
C ILE A 555 20.17 -12.68 -6.26
N ILE A 556 20.68 -12.77 -5.03
CA ILE A 556 22.06 -13.18 -4.75
C ILE A 556 22.23 -14.69 -4.93
N GLY A 557 21.19 -15.50 -4.74
CA GLY A 557 21.28 -16.95 -4.94
C GLY A 557 21.72 -17.38 -6.35
N GLY A 558 21.66 -16.49 -7.35
CA GLY A 558 22.24 -16.73 -8.67
C GLY A 558 23.76 -16.51 -8.76
N ASN A 559 24.38 -15.84 -7.79
CA ASN A 559 25.81 -15.57 -7.72
C ASN A 559 26.39 -16.16 -6.41
N PRO A 560 27.06 -17.32 -6.46
CA PRO A 560 27.64 -17.95 -5.27
C PRO A 560 28.75 -17.10 -4.63
N ASN A 561 29.31 -16.12 -5.35
CA ASN A 561 30.32 -15.19 -4.85
C ASN A 561 29.73 -13.83 -4.44
N GLY A 562 28.40 -13.66 -4.55
CA GLY A 562 27.74 -12.43 -4.20
C GLY A 562 27.63 -12.25 -2.69
N ALA A 563 27.49 -11.01 -2.22
CA ALA A 563 27.24 -10.72 -0.80
C ALA A 563 25.97 -9.88 -0.61
N VAL A 564 25.37 -9.99 0.57
CA VAL A 564 24.26 -9.13 1.02
C VAL A 564 24.77 -8.28 2.17
N ILE A 565 24.64 -6.97 2.11
CA ILE A 565 24.96 -6.08 3.22
C ILE A 565 23.73 -5.32 3.69
N THR A 566 23.51 -5.25 5.00
CA THR A 566 22.50 -4.36 5.59
C THR A 566 23.16 -3.14 6.23
N LEU A 567 22.59 -1.96 5.95
CA LEU A 567 22.93 -0.68 6.61
C LEU A 567 21.71 -0.11 7.34
N GLN A 568 20.71 -0.95 7.62
CA GLN A 568 19.46 -0.57 8.28
C GLN A 568 19.71 -0.16 9.74
N ASN A 569 18.84 0.70 10.28
CA ASN A 569 18.87 1.01 11.70
C ASN A 569 18.32 -0.15 12.54
N GLY A 570 18.75 -0.22 13.79
CA GLY A 570 18.24 -1.21 14.74
C GLY A 570 18.93 -2.57 14.66
N ILE A 571 18.51 -3.49 15.52
CA ILE A 571 19.03 -4.85 15.65
C ILE A 571 18.03 -5.87 15.10
N GLY A 572 18.51 -7.02 14.65
CA GLY A 572 17.71 -8.13 14.13
C GLY A 572 17.64 -8.20 12.60
N ASN A 573 18.08 -7.14 11.91
CA ASN A 573 17.99 -7.09 10.46
C ASN A 573 18.97 -8.07 9.78
N ARG A 574 20.21 -8.15 10.29
CA ARG A 574 21.22 -9.08 9.77
C ARG A 574 20.77 -10.51 9.99
N GLU A 575 20.30 -10.84 11.19
CA GLU A 575 19.89 -12.17 11.58
C GLU A 575 18.72 -12.68 10.71
N GLU A 576 17.76 -11.80 10.38
CA GLU A 576 16.67 -12.13 9.46
C GLU A 576 17.19 -12.42 8.04
N ILE A 577 18.18 -11.65 7.57
CA ILE A 577 18.83 -11.86 6.26
C ILE A 577 19.64 -13.17 6.27
N GLU A 578 20.42 -13.43 7.32
CA GLU A 578 21.16 -14.68 7.52
C GLU A 578 20.22 -15.88 7.51
N SER A 579 19.07 -15.79 8.18
CA SER A 579 18.06 -16.83 8.17
C SER A 579 17.58 -17.12 6.74
N ALA A 580 17.26 -16.10 5.95
CA ALA A 580 16.79 -16.27 4.57
C ALA A 580 17.87 -16.82 3.61
N LEU A 581 19.14 -16.53 3.85
CA LEU A 581 20.26 -17.05 3.04
C LEU A 581 20.76 -18.42 3.51
N SER A 582 20.50 -18.80 4.77
CA SER A 582 20.89 -20.10 5.31
C SER A 582 20.24 -21.25 4.55
N ASP A 583 18.98 -21.10 4.13
CA ASP A 583 18.25 -22.07 3.32
C ASP A 583 18.91 -22.35 1.96
N ARG A 584 19.84 -21.49 1.52
CA ARG A 584 20.57 -21.57 0.26
C ARG A 584 22.06 -21.89 0.42
N GLY A 585 22.52 -22.18 1.65
CA GLY A 585 23.93 -22.43 1.95
C GLY A 585 24.81 -21.17 1.90
N LEU A 586 24.22 -19.97 1.89
CA LEU A 586 24.93 -18.70 1.74
C LEU A 586 24.97 -17.89 3.05
N LYS A 587 24.90 -18.55 4.20
CA LYS A 587 24.87 -17.87 5.52
C LYS A 587 26.06 -16.92 5.73
N ASN A 588 27.25 -17.29 5.26
CA ASN A 588 28.47 -16.49 5.38
C ASN A 588 28.60 -15.38 4.31
N HIS A 589 27.53 -15.08 3.59
CA HIS A 589 27.51 -14.02 2.57
C HIS A 589 26.81 -12.75 3.09
N VAL A 590 26.46 -12.72 4.38
CA VAL A 590 25.75 -11.59 4.99
C VAL A 590 26.72 -10.71 5.76
N TRP A 591 26.85 -9.48 5.30
CA TRP A 591 27.67 -8.42 5.86
C TRP A 591 26.78 -7.42 6.61
N GLN A 592 27.41 -6.64 7.48
CA GLN A 592 26.72 -5.60 8.23
C GLN A 592 27.51 -4.30 8.22
N GLY A 593 26.78 -3.19 8.20
CA GLY A 593 27.38 -1.90 8.45
C GLY A 593 26.42 -0.94 9.13
N VAL A 594 26.95 0.23 9.44
CA VAL A 594 26.22 1.34 10.02
C VAL A 594 26.58 2.61 9.26
N THR A 595 25.58 3.43 8.94
CA THR A 595 25.80 4.71 8.28
C THR A 595 25.17 5.84 9.07
N SER A 596 25.87 6.97 9.15
CA SER A 596 25.37 8.23 9.74
C SER A 596 25.03 9.28 8.67
N ASN A 597 25.05 8.90 7.39
CA ASN A 597 24.53 9.75 6.32
C ASN A 597 23.01 9.93 6.47
N ALA A 598 22.52 11.09 6.06
CA ALA A 598 21.10 11.42 6.14
C ALA A 598 20.58 11.96 4.81
N ALA A 599 19.40 11.51 4.44
CA ALA A 599 18.66 11.96 3.27
C ALA A 599 17.16 11.95 3.55
N ILE A 600 16.39 12.65 2.72
CA ILE A 600 14.94 12.63 2.70
C ILE A 600 14.43 12.42 1.28
N VAL A 601 13.33 11.68 1.13
CA VAL A 601 12.56 11.71 -0.12
C VAL A 601 11.60 12.87 -0.04
N VAL A 602 11.70 13.81 -0.97
CA VAL A 602 10.83 15.00 -1.03
C VAL A 602 9.55 14.65 -1.78
N SER A 603 9.67 13.91 -2.88
CA SER A 603 8.57 13.37 -3.69
C SER A 603 9.07 12.16 -4.49
N PRO A 604 8.19 11.37 -5.12
CA PRO A 604 8.61 10.31 -6.03
C PRO A 604 9.63 10.83 -7.07
N GLY A 605 10.77 10.13 -7.21
CA GLY A 605 11.87 10.49 -8.09
C GLY A 605 12.77 11.66 -7.61
N LEU A 606 12.52 12.25 -6.43
CA LEU A 606 13.28 13.40 -5.91
C LEU A 606 13.76 13.19 -4.47
N VAL A 607 15.09 13.15 -4.28
CA VAL A 607 15.74 12.94 -2.99
C VAL A 607 16.72 14.05 -2.68
N LYS A 608 16.83 14.41 -1.40
CA LYS A 608 17.75 15.44 -0.92
C LYS A 608 18.63 14.87 0.20
N GLN A 609 19.94 15.06 0.09
CA GLN A 609 20.87 14.81 1.19
C GLN A 609 20.71 15.90 2.26
N THR A 610 20.63 15.50 3.53
CA THR A 610 20.41 16.40 4.67
C THR A 610 21.50 16.32 5.73
N GLY A 611 22.40 15.34 5.65
CA GLY A 611 23.59 15.27 6.51
C GLY A 611 24.72 14.43 5.91
N ILE A 612 25.93 14.67 6.41
CA ILE A 612 27.12 13.84 6.15
C ILE A 612 27.38 13.02 7.42
N GLY A 613 27.69 11.74 7.24
CA GLY A 613 28.24 10.93 8.31
C GLY A 613 29.11 9.81 7.77
N GLY A 614 29.90 9.21 8.64
CA GLY A 614 30.69 8.03 8.30
C GLY A 614 29.79 6.83 8.02
N THR A 615 30.26 5.94 7.15
CA THR A 615 29.73 4.60 6.96
C THR A 615 30.80 3.61 7.43
N PHE A 616 30.43 2.64 8.25
CA PHE A 616 31.34 1.61 8.71
C PHE A 616 30.80 0.26 8.29
N ILE A 617 31.63 -0.55 7.62
CA ILE A 617 31.22 -1.84 7.07
C ILE A 617 32.10 -2.97 7.61
N SER A 618 31.53 -4.17 7.69
CA SER A 618 32.22 -5.37 8.13
C SER A 618 31.64 -6.60 7.45
N SER A 619 32.50 -7.57 7.17
CA SER A 619 32.12 -8.84 6.54
C SER A 619 31.71 -9.90 7.57
N SER A 620 31.22 -11.03 7.09
CA SER A 620 30.65 -12.08 7.95
C SER A 620 31.69 -12.76 8.86
N SER A 621 32.91 -12.92 8.37
CA SER A 621 34.03 -13.56 9.07
C SER A 621 34.55 -12.74 10.25
N PHE A 622 34.39 -11.41 10.21
CA PHE A 622 34.72 -10.52 11.32
C PHE A 622 33.63 -10.42 12.39
N LEU A 623 32.46 -11.05 12.17
CA LEU A 623 31.31 -11.01 13.08
C LEU A 623 31.25 -12.18 14.09
N GLN A 624 32.03 -13.26 13.92
CA GLN A 624 32.01 -14.42 14.81
C GLN A 624 33.11 -14.36 15.89
N SER A 625 32.74 -13.83 17.07
CA SER A 625 33.34 -14.00 18.42
C SER A 625 34.84 -13.71 18.64
N GLN A 626 35.09 -12.70 19.50
CA GLN A 626 36.24 -12.38 20.37
C GLN A 626 37.71 -12.45 19.88
N LEU A 627 38.04 -13.09 18.77
CA LEU A 627 39.30 -12.91 18.05
C LEU A 627 39.00 -13.08 16.56
N PRO A 628 39.45 -12.17 15.68
CA PRO A 628 39.13 -12.25 14.25
C PRO A 628 39.69 -13.55 13.68
N LYS A 629 38.80 -14.48 13.29
CA LYS A 629 39.20 -15.51 12.32
C LYS A 629 39.58 -14.76 11.04
N PRO A 630 40.74 -15.04 10.43
CA PRO A 630 41.10 -14.39 9.19
C PRO A 630 40.00 -14.68 8.17
N SER A 631 39.40 -13.60 7.65
CA SER A 631 38.59 -13.65 6.44
C SER A 631 39.33 -14.44 5.37
N THR A 632 38.62 -15.13 4.49
CA THR A 632 39.26 -15.62 3.26
C THR A 632 39.89 -14.42 2.53
N ILE A 633 41.02 -14.64 1.85
CA ILE A 633 41.72 -13.55 1.13
C ILE A 633 40.74 -12.88 0.15
N GLU A 634 39.84 -13.67 -0.40
CA GLU A 634 38.79 -13.28 -1.33
C GLU A 634 37.72 -12.38 -0.66
N GLU A 635 37.21 -12.75 0.52
CA GLU A 635 36.23 -11.91 1.25
C GLU A 635 36.84 -10.57 1.65
N LYS A 636 38.12 -10.56 2.03
CA LYS A 636 38.86 -9.32 2.31
C LYS A 636 38.96 -8.42 1.08
N ILE A 637 39.38 -8.98 -0.06
CA ILE A 637 39.46 -8.23 -1.33
C ILE A 637 38.09 -7.68 -1.72
N ALA A 638 37.02 -8.47 -1.58
CA ALA A 638 35.66 -8.02 -1.86
C ALA A 638 35.24 -6.86 -0.93
N LEU A 639 35.52 -6.96 0.37
CA LEU A 639 35.23 -5.90 1.34
C LEU A 639 36.02 -4.62 1.05
N ASP A 640 37.32 -4.72 0.78
CA ASP A 640 38.19 -3.60 0.40
C ASP A 640 37.71 -2.93 -0.89
N THR A 641 37.31 -3.73 -1.88
CA THR A 641 36.76 -3.25 -3.16
C THR A 641 35.47 -2.48 -2.92
N PHE A 642 34.56 -3.01 -2.11
CA PHE A 642 33.31 -2.32 -1.80
C PHE A 642 33.54 -1.03 -1.00
N ASN A 643 34.52 -1.02 -0.08
CA ASN A 643 34.92 0.19 0.63
C ASN A 643 35.46 1.26 -0.33
N SER A 644 36.28 0.87 -1.32
CA SER A 644 36.77 1.79 -2.37
C SER A 644 35.62 2.36 -3.19
N ILE A 645 34.69 1.51 -3.64
CA ILE A 645 33.49 1.93 -4.39
C ILE A 645 32.69 2.98 -3.62
N LEU A 646 32.46 2.77 -2.32
CA LEU A 646 31.76 3.73 -1.48
C LEU A 646 32.50 5.07 -1.42
N ASN A 647 33.81 5.04 -1.14
CA ASN A 647 34.62 6.26 -1.05
C ASN A 647 34.70 7.02 -2.39
N GLU A 648 34.92 6.32 -3.51
CA GLU A 648 34.93 6.90 -4.86
C GLU A 648 33.58 7.50 -5.26
N SER A 649 32.49 6.91 -4.76
CA SER A 649 31.12 7.42 -4.94
C SER A 649 30.81 8.66 -4.10
N GLY A 650 31.73 9.06 -3.21
CA GLY A 650 31.56 10.19 -2.29
C GLY A 650 30.78 9.83 -1.02
N VAL A 651 30.77 8.57 -0.63
CA VAL A 651 30.27 8.07 0.65
C VAL A 651 31.48 7.71 1.51
N HIS A 652 31.83 8.55 2.49
CA HIS A 652 32.93 8.27 3.40
C HIS A 652 32.68 6.94 4.12
N SER A 653 33.56 5.97 3.88
CA SER A 653 33.41 4.61 4.36
C SER A 653 34.72 4.04 4.90
N ASP A 654 34.64 3.39 6.06
CA ASP A 654 35.75 2.69 6.70
C ASP A 654 35.36 1.25 7.05
N ILE A 655 36.35 0.36 7.06
CA ILE A 655 36.17 -1.02 7.53
C ILE A 655 36.33 -1.06 9.04
N THR A 656 35.40 -1.74 9.74
CA THR A 656 35.47 -1.91 11.20
C THR A 656 35.44 -3.38 11.58
N TYR A 657 36.16 -3.72 12.64
CA TYR A 657 36.16 -5.04 13.27
C TYR A 657 35.22 -5.12 14.48
N ASN A 658 34.62 -3.99 14.87
CA ASN A 658 33.66 -3.89 15.97
C ASN A 658 32.33 -3.31 15.47
N VAL A 659 31.78 -3.87 14.39
CA VAL A 659 30.51 -3.38 13.85
C VAL A 659 29.36 -3.60 14.82
N GLU A 660 29.37 -4.66 15.63
CA GLU A 660 28.34 -4.89 16.65
C GLU A 660 28.31 -3.75 17.66
N GLY A 661 29.47 -3.36 18.21
CA GLY A 661 29.59 -2.20 19.09
C GLY A 661 29.14 -0.89 18.42
N MET A 662 29.47 -0.70 17.14
CA MET A 662 29.05 0.48 16.38
C MET A 662 27.52 0.53 16.16
N VAL A 663 26.89 -0.61 15.86
CA VAL A 663 25.43 -0.70 15.68
C VAL A 663 24.73 -0.47 17.01
N TRP A 664 25.17 -1.12 18.09
CA TRP A 664 24.61 -0.91 19.43
C TRP A 664 24.81 0.52 19.94
N GLY A 665 25.99 1.12 19.71
CA GLY A 665 26.23 2.51 20.06
C GLY A 665 25.25 3.47 19.37
N LYS A 666 24.92 3.20 18.10
CA LYS A 666 23.87 3.96 17.39
C LYS A 666 22.47 3.68 17.92
N VAL A 667 22.17 2.44 18.32
CA VAL A 667 20.89 2.07 18.93
C VAL A 667 20.69 2.80 20.25
N VAL A 668 21.69 2.85 21.12
CA VAL A 668 21.64 3.59 22.39
C VAL A 668 21.36 5.08 22.14
N ALA A 669 22.09 5.71 21.23
CA ALA A 669 21.86 7.12 20.88
C ALA A 669 20.44 7.37 20.34
N ASN A 670 19.99 6.53 19.41
CA ASN A 670 18.66 6.62 18.84
C ASN A 670 17.56 6.34 19.86
N ALA A 671 17.76 5.41 20.79
CA ALA A 671 16.82 5.04 21.84
C ALA A 671 16.54 6.20 22.80
N ALA A 672 17.53 7.07 23.02
CA ALA A 672 17.39 8.24 23.88
C ALA A 672 16.80 9.45 23.14
N ILE A 673 17.20 9.71 21.89
CA ILE A 673 16.82 10.94 21.16
C ILE A 673 15.50 10.77 20.39
N ASN A 674 15.40 9.71 19.59
CA ASN A 674 14.32 9.56 18.61
C ASN A 674 12.93 9.43 19.24
N PRO A 675 12.71 8.60 20.26
CA PRO A 675 11.38 8.45 20.82
C PRO A 675 10.95 9.68 21.64
N LEU A 676 11.87 10.35 22.35
CA LEU A 676 11.56 11.57 23.08
C LEU A 676 11.15 12.71 22.15
N THR A 677 11.92 12.95 21.09
CA THR A 677 11.52 13.94 20.06
C THR A 677 10.19 13.58 19.42
N ALA A 678 9.94 12.29 19.14
CA ALA A 678 8.68 11.84 18.55
C ALA A 678 7.46 12.05 19.45
N VAL A 679 7.58 11.78 20.75
CA VAL A 679 6.50 11.99 21.73
C VAL A 679 6.26 13.47 22.01
N LEU A 680 7.32 14.26 22.13
CA LEU A 680 7.24 15.68 22.47
C LEU A 680 6.96 16.58 21.27
N GLY A 681 7.20 16.11 20.04
CA GLY A 681 7.01 16.90 18.82
C GLY A 681 8.08 17.99 18.61
N VAL A 682 9.28 17.82 19.17
CA VAL A 682 10.35 18.83 19.18
C VAL A 682 11.60 18.38 18.42
N PRO A 683 12.42 19.31 17.88
CA PRO A 683 13.72 18.95 17.29
C PRO A 683 14.74 18.52 18.36
N ASN A 684 15.82 17.86 17.94
CA ASN A 684 16.77 17.19 18.85
C ASN A 684 17.38 18.14 19.91
N GLY A 685 17.64 19.40 19.56
CA GLY A 685 18.30 20.37 20.45
C GLY A 685 17.47 20.72 21.68
N VAL A 686 16.15 20.72 21.56
CA VAL A 686 15.22 21.08 22.65
C VAL A 686 15.29 20.07 23.80
N LEU A 687 15.69 18.81 23.52
CA LEU A 687 15.90 17.82 24.58
C LEU A 687 17.01 18.23 25.56
N MET A 688 18.01 18.98 25.10
CA MET A 688 19.14 19.42 25.92
C MET A 688 18.82 20.67 26.76
N GLU A 689 17.83 21.44 26.35
CA GLU A 689 17.37 22.65 27.05
C GLU A 689 16.44 22.32 28.23
N ASN A 690 15.82 21.13 28.21
CA ASN A 690 14.86 20.70 29.22
C ASN A 690 15.48 19.68 30.19
N GLU A 691 15.58 20.04 31.48
CA GLU A 691 16.10 19.17 32.54
C GLU A 691 15.34 17.84 32.65
N TYR A 692 14.02 17.84 32.46
CA TYR A 692 13.21 16.60 32.51
C TYR A 692 13.55 15.66 31.35
N SER A 693 13.73 16.21 30.14
CA SER A 693 14.15 15.45 28.97
C SER A 693 15.55 14.87 29.15
N LYS A 694 16.50 15.66 29.66
CA LYS A 694 17.86 15.19 29.97
C LYS A 694 17.84 14.07 31.00
N ASN A 695 17.06 14.20 32.07
CA ASN A 695 16.95 13.17 33.10
C ASN A 695 16.36 11.87 32.54
N LEU A 696 15.36 11.95 31.67
CA LEU A 696 14.80 10.77 31.02
C LEU A 696 15.79 10.13 30.03
N MET A 697 16.54 10.94 29.27
CA MET A 697 17.63 10.44 28.41
C MET A 697 18.67 9.66 29.23
N LYS A 698 19.12 10.18 30.38
CA LYS A 698 20.08 9.49 31.25
C LYS A 698 19.56 8.11 31.66
N LYS A 699 18.30 8.01 32.10
CA LYS A 699 17.71 6.73 32.51
C LYS A 699 17.59 5.74 31.36
N ILE A 700 17.12 6.20 30.19
CA ILE A 700 17.01 5.36 28.98
C ILE A 700 18.39 4.84 28.56
N ILE A 701 19.42 5.69 28.61
CA ILE A 701 20.80 5.32 28.28
C ILE A 701 21.34 4.33 29.30
N HIS A 702 21.15 4.59 30.59
CA HIS A 702 21.62 3.71 31.67
C HIS A 702 21.12 2.27 31.49
N GLU A 703 19.82 2.09 31.24
CA GLU A 703 19.23 0.77 30.95
C GLU A 703 19.85 0.13 29.71
N ALA A 704 20.01 0.90 28.62
CA ALA A 704 20.58 0.38 27.38
C ALA A 704 22.06 -0.01 27.51
N ILE A 705 22.84 0.74 28.29
CA ILE A 705 24.22 0.41 28.65
C ILE A 705 24.28 -0.86 29.50
N GLY A 706 23.40 -1.01 30.49
CA GLY A 706 23.27 -2.24 31.28
C GLY A 706 23.07 -3.47 30.38
N VAL A 707 22.21 -3.38 29.37
CA VAL A 707 22.00 -4.44 28.37
C VAL A 707 23.26 -4.70 27.54
N CYS A 708 23.97 -3.66 27.08
CA CYS A 708 25.20 -3.83 26.31
C CYS A 708 26.29 -4.52 27.14
N ASN A 709 26.46 -4.13 28.40
CA ASN A 709 27.44 -4.67 29.33
C ASN A 709 27.13 -6.15 29.65
N ALA A 710 25.86 -6.49 29.92
CA ALA A 710 25.44 -7.88 30.14
C ALA A 710 25.68 -8.79 28.91
N LYS A 711 25.60 -8.22 27.70
CA LYS A 711 25.91 -8.92 26.45
C LYS A 711 27.41 -8.95 26.11
N GLY A 712 28.26 -8.25 26.85
CA GLY A 712 29.69 -8.12 26.56
C GLY A 712 29.99 -7.29 25.29
N ILE A 713 29.10 -6.37 24.92
CA ILE A 713 29.25 -5.53 23.73
C ILE A 713 30.10 -4.31 24.07
N LYS A 714 31.23 -4.15 23.36
CA LYS A 714 32.13 -3.00 23.53
C LYS A 714 31.67 -1.83 22.68
N LEU A 715 31.12 -0.80 23.32
CA LEU A 715 30.64 0.40 22.64
C LEU A 715 31.80 1.34 22.25
N PRO A 716 31.65 2.15 21.18
CA PRO A 716 32.73 2.99 20.66
C PRO A 716 33.09 4.18 21.56
N TYR A 717 32.29 4.49 22.58
CA TYR A 717 32.45 5.64 23.47
C TYR A 717 32.56 5.23 24.95
N GLY A 718 32.78 3.95 25.25
CA GLY A 718 32.89 3.42 26.61
C GLY A 718 31.65 2.69 27.11
N GLU A 719 31.81 2.02 28.26
CA GLU A 719 30.79 1.19 28.92
C GLU A 719 30.10 1.91 30.09
N ASP A 720 30.51 3.15 30.36
CA ASP A 720 29.96 3.99 31.43
C ASP A 720 28.73 4.78 30.96
N SER A 721 27.73 4.90 31.85
CA SER A 721 26.46 5.56 31.52
C SER A 721 26.60 7.07 31.37
N ASP A 722 27.48 7.72 32.14
CA ASP A 722 27.69 9.17 32.08
C ASP A 722 28.52 9.55 30.83
N GLU A 723 29.53 8.74 30.48
CA GLU A 723 30.25 8.89 29.21
C GLU A 723 29.33 8.71 28.01
N ALA A 724 28.47 7.68 28.05
CA ALA A 724 27.44 7.47 27.03
C ALA A 724 26.46 8.65 26.95
N PHE A 725 25.99 9.17 28.08
CA PHE A 725 25.13 10.33 28.11
C PHE A 725 25.80 11.57 27.51
N LYS A 726 27.08 11.81 27.81
CA LYS A 726 27.86 12.91 27.22
C LYS A 726 27.94 12.76 25.70
N TYR A 727 28.28 11.57 25.21
CA TYR A 727 28.36 11.29 23.78
C TYR A 727 27.01 11.50 23.06
N VAL A 728 25.92 10.97 23.61
CA VAL A 728 24.57 11.12 23.04
C VAL A 728 24.11 12.58 23.08
N SER A 729 24.45 13.32 24.14
CA SER A 729 24.18 14.75 24.27
C SER A 729 24.89 15.56 23.18
N GLU A 730 26.15 15.24 22.87
CA GLU A 730 26.86 15.87 21.76
C GLU A 730 26.22 15.61 20.41
N ILE A 731 25.67 14.40 20.18
CA ILE A 731 24.91 14.09 18.96
C ILE A 731 23.65 14.95 18.89
N ALA A 732 22.87 15.02 19.97
CA ALA A 732 21.67 15.84 20.04
C ALA A 732 21.99 17.33 19.76
N PHE A 733 23.11 17.83 20.28
CA PHE A 733 23.58 19.20 20.06
C PHE A 733 24.04 19.43 18.61
N LYS A 734 24.90 18.57 18.05
CA LYS A 734 25.37 18.66 16.65
C LYS A 734 24.22 18.58 15.65
N THR A 735 23.13 17.91 16.02
CA THR A 735 21.91 17.77 15.22
C THR A 735 20.75 18.61 15.75
N ALA A 736 21.02 19.67 16.51
CA ALA A 736 20.00 20.39 17.28
C ALA A 736 18.80 20.87 16.46
N LYS A 737 19.02 21.32 15.22
CA LYS A 737 17.98 21.82 14.31
C LYS A 737 17.20 20.70 13.59
N ASN A 738 17.63 19.46 13.72
CA ASN A 738 17.04 18.34 12.98
C ASN A 738 15.84 17.77 13.73
N TYR A 739 14.81 17.40 12.97
CA TYR A 739 13.79 16.47 13.43
C TYR A 739 14.30 15.04 13.28
N SER A 740 14.25 14.25 14.35
CA SER A 740 14.63 12.84 14.30
C SER A 740 13.81 12.07 13.24
N SER A 741 14.38 10.96 12.73
CA SER A 741 13.68 10.13 11.74
C SER A 741 12.34 9.61 12.26
N MET A 742 12.29 9.25 13.55
CA MET A 742 11.08 8.75 14.19
C MET A 742 10.01 9.83 14.35
N LEU A 743 10.39 11.06 14.70
CA LEU A 743 9.44 12.18 14.73
C LEU A 743 8.90 12.48 13.33
N GLN A 744 9.75 12.45 12.30
CA GLN A 744 9.29 12.62 10.92
C GLN A 744 8.32 11.50 10.50
N ASP A 745 8.58 10.25 10.88
CA ASP A 745 7.68 9.13 10.63
C ASP A 745 6.32 9.36 11.33
N VAL A 746 6.34 9.78 12.60
CA VAL A 746 5.12 10.14 13.36
C VAL A 746 4.36 11.25 12.63
N ILE A 747 5.01 12.38 12.33
CA ILE A 747 4.37 13.53 11.65
C ILE A 747 3.69 13.12 10.34
N ARG A 748 4.29 12.18 9.59
CA ARG A 748 3.79 11.64 8.32
C ARG A 748 2.82 10.45 8.46
N GLY A 749 2.53 10.00 9.68
CA GLY A 749 1.66 8.83 9.92
C GLY A 749 2.25 7.50 9.46
N GLN A 750 3.57 7.44 9.32
CA GLN A 750 4.30 6.25 8.89
C GLN A 750 4.67 5.38 10.09
N PRO A 751 4.81 4.05 9.90
CA PRO A 751 5.34 3.16 10.94
C PRO A 751 6.76 3.58 11.37
N THR A 752 7.00 3.57 12.68
CA THR A 752 8.32 3.87 13.27
C THR A 752 9.15 2.60 13.46
N GLU A 753 10.47 2.77 13.62
CA GLU A 753 11.40 1.66 13.93
C GLU A 753 11.57 1.40 15.44
N ILE A 754 10.63 1.89 16.27
CA ILE A 754 10.75 1.84 17.74
C ILE A 754 11.00 0.42 18.28
N LYS A 755 10.39 -0.60 17.66
CA LYS A 755 10.56 -2.01 18.06
C LYS A 755 11.97 -2.54 17.79
N SER A 756 12.66 -2.03 16.78
CA SER A 756 14.03 -2.42 16.41
C SER A 756 15.10 -1.59 17.13
N ILE A 757 14.68 -0.56 17.88
CA ILE A 757 15.54 0.31 18.68
C ILE A 757 15.28 0.01 20.17
N ASN A 758 14.30 0.66 20.79
CA ASN A 758 13.96 0.45 22.21
C ASN A 758 13.39 -0.95 22.46
N GLY A 759 12.61 -1.50 21.53
CA GLY A 759 12.04 -2.84 21.71
C GLY A 759 13.08 -3.96 21.79
N VAL A 760 14.25 -3.80 21.15
CA VAL A 760 15.35 -4.76 21.29
C VAL A 760 16.04 -4.60 22.65
N ILE A 761 16.24 -3.36 23.12
CA ILE A 761 16.78 -3.11 24.46
C ILE A 761 15.88 -3.78 25.50
N VAL A 762 14.56 -3.61 25.39
CA VAL A 762 13.58 -4.25 26.29
C VAL A 762 13.69 -5.78 26.21
N LYS A 763 13.61 -6.34 24.99
CA LYS A 763 13.66 -7.79 24.79
C LYS A 763 14.95 -8.42 25.32
N GLU A 764 16.10 -7.78 25.11
CA GLU A 764 17.37 -8.29 25.58
C GLU A 764 17.55 -8.08 27.08
N GLY A 765 17.13 -6.94 27.63
CA GLY A 765 17.16 -6.70 29.08
C GLY A 765 16.29 -7.69 29.86
N GLU A 766 15.09 -7.99 29.38
CA GLU A 766 14.20 -9.01 29.99
C GLU A 766 14.84 -10.41 30.00
N LYS A 767 15.74 -10.75 29.06
CA LYS A 767 16.49 -12.03 29.09
C LYS A 767 17.56 -12.08 30.18
N PHE A 768 18.09 -10.94 30.57
CA PHE A 768 19.12 -10.81 31.60
C PHE A 768 18.55 -10.35 32.95
N ASP A 769 17.22 -10.31 33.10
CA ASP A 769 16.51 -9.84 34.29
C ASP A 769 16.93 -8.41 34.72
N LEU A 770 17.19 -7.56 33.72
CA LEU A 770 17.55 -6.15 33.93
C LEU A 770 16.29 -5.27 33.92
N ASP A 771 16.26 -4.25 34.79
CA ASP A 771 15.22 -3.24 34.73
C ASP A 771 15.39 -2.38 33.46
N VAL A 772 14.41 -2.48 32.57
CA VAL A 772 14.33 -1.77 31.28
C VAL A 772 13.02 -0.99 31.16
N SER A 773 12.46 -0.57 32.30
CA SER A 773 11.14 0.05 32.41
C SER A 773 11.03 1.35 31.62
N HIS A 774 12.07 2.19 31.56
CA HIS A 774 12.03 3.46 30.85
C HIS A 774 12.04 3.23 29.33
N ASN A 775 12.85 2.31 28.83
CA ASN A 775 12.84 1.89 27.43
C ASN A 775 11.49 1.26 27.03
N LYS A 776 10.88 0.47 27.91
CA LYS A 776 9.56 -0.14 27.70
C LYS A 776 8.46 0.91 27.65
N MET A 777 8.42 1.80 28.63
CA MET A 777 7.44 2.90 28.70
C MET A 777 7.53 3.79 27.46
N ILE A 778 8.72 4.26 27.09
CA ILE A 778 8.84 5.17 25.94
C ILE A 778 8.51 4.47 24.61
N MET A 779 8.79 3.17 24.50
CA MET A 779 8.37 2.36 23.37
C MET A 779 6.83 2.36 23.23
N GLU A 780 6.11 2.09 24.30
CA GLU A 780 4.64 2.09 24.31
C GLU A 780 4.07 3.47 23.99
N MET A 781 4.66 4.55 24.52
CA MET A 781 4.27 5.92 24.21
C MET A 781 4.40 6.24 22.73
N VAL A 782 5.53 5.88 22.09
CA VAL A 782 5.72 6.11 20.65
C VAL A 782 4.74 5.30 19.82
N LEU A 783 4.49 4.04 20.18
CA LEU A 783 3.50 3.21 19.49
C LEU A 783 2.11 3.85 19.58
N SER A 784 1.75 4.38 20.75
CA SER A 784 0.48 5.10 20.97
C SER A 784 0.40 6.38 20.14
N VAL A 785 1.43 7.23 20.17
CA VAL A 785 1.47 8.49 19.42
C VAL A 785 1.47 8.23 17.91
N SER A 786 2.25 7.26 17.42
CA SER A 786 2.29 6.90 15.99
C SER A 786 0.92 6.39 15.50
N ASN A 787 0.26 5.52 16.27
CA ASN A 787 -1.08 5.04 15.93
C ASN A 787 -2.12 6.17 15.98
N SER A 788 -2.08 7.00 17.02
CA SER A 788 -2.97 8.15 17.16
C SER A 788 -2.78 9.16 16.04
N ARG A 789 -1.53 9.46 15.66
CA ARG A 789 -1.23 10.38 14.55
C ARG A 789 -1.63 9.81 13.21
N LYS A 790 -1.46 8.51 12.98
CA LYS A 790 -1.99 7.81 11.80
C LYS A 790 -3.52 7.88 11.73
N GLN A 791 -4.22 7.88 12.87
CA GLN A 791 -5.66 8.11 12.92
C GLN A 791 -6.00 9.59 12.66
N GLN A 792 -5.27 10.54 13.25
CA GLN A 792 -5.45 11.98 12.99
C GLN A 792 -5.24 12.34 11.52
N LEU A 793 -4.21 11.81 10.86
CA LEU A 793 -3.97 12.03 9.43
C LEU A 793 -4.95 11.30 8.51
N LYS A 794 -5.71 10.33 9.03
CA LYS A 794 -6.87 9.79 8.31
C LYS A 794 -8.10 10.67 8.50
N PHE A 795 -8.17 11.38 9.63
CA PHE A 795 -9.24 12.31 9.97
C PHE A 795 -9.12 13.67 9.25
N ILE A 796 -7.88 14.19 9.11
CA ILE A 796 -7.53 15.38 8.31
C ILE A 796 -7.48 14.97 6.83
#